data_AF-A0A0R3S651-F1
#
_entry.id   AF-A0A0R3S651-F1
#
_cell.length_a   1.000
_cell.length_b   1.000
_cell.length_c   1.000
_cell.angle_alpha   90.00
_cell.angle_beta   90.00
_cell.angle_gamma   90.00
#
_symmetry.space_group_name_H-M   'P 1'
#
loop_
_entity.id
_entity.type
_entity.pdbx_description
1 polymer ?
#
loop_
_entity_poly.entity_id
_entity_poly.type
_entity_poly.pdbx_seq_one_letter_code
_entity_poly.pdbx_strand_id
1 'polypeptide(L)'
;AQNAPISFEQGRLIYRFGGDVLGGFIQKTIQDATSCVAPALFFDQTHDNPSAIEMINDIVLLSNNLECCNKRSVYDYVPTAAMLAMANCGIGSVRGYDELVPYKIDVVDEARNYTTWDEISQSPAIIPARATLNRLHIWLAEHNYTQIYVDQRTPDIVALTRHNPVTHEKVIMLAYTAFNRDAICYDCPAVEDLTFTESTDKIVGLNSAKVEVREHLKHSDSKLAIIEQYETNGKLRLKHFPSGSVIVIKVSPIKKAIEAIKLIPFVNALKQSTLQTYNVLLFRCAAEDQDDFGSGSYNVPNWKTLNYCGLQGLLPYLNDIRFHNDLGHPICQNLRDGLWLCSYIYHRLRHRNPMLDEIARIIRILFLPLREVPYDLRPCYFEALFSLIYETTLEQLMKKLSPNLILSYGGAMRHGLIPNLLDGGYGARYNARDAVWFWLYAIVKYIEMVPNGVEILKSRVLRIFIHDDTIYGHDSTEQYLADTMQETLMRHFNGIEFIERNAGPTESMNICRNQALYSQRDLSFHVKAYVDHNTGFIFGGNLYNCGTWMDKMGSSEKAGNKGWPATPRDGAAVELQGLCYAVIEKLEELYQKKLYPYEGFVLKFLDISGCEKGIPQPAENKETWTWQKWANIMKSNFERFFYVTDDDSSQYVNRRGIIKDTYGSTQGYADYQLRPNFSITLAVAPRLMVAEKAWYALQITEKELLGPLGIKTLDSSDYNYCPFYNQDDDGMEKKTARGWSYHQGPEWLWVAMFFYRAKLAIAKVISEDKNDAEFYEKAKRFVRSRMGAYWEHLKCSNWASLPELTNANGSPCHYSCGAQAWSIGCLLETVDELYELHKVENTN
;
A
#
# COMPACT_ATOMS: atom_id res chain seq x y z
N ALA A 1 17.67 5.20 41.29
CA ALA A 1 18.20 6.54 40.98
C ALA A 1 19.67 6.65 41.37
N GLN A 2 20.09 6.14 42.55
CA GLN A 2 21.47 6.21 43.10
C GLN A 2 22.65 5.72 42.23
N ASN A 3 22.41 5.19 41.03
CA ASN A 3 23.45 4.81 40.07
C ASN A 3 23.70 5.88 39.00
N ALA A 4 22.88 6.94 38.93
CA ALA A 4 23.19 8.11 38.11
C ALA A 4 24.23 8.99 38.85
N PRO A 5 25.40 9.28 38.26
CA PRO A 5 26.45 10.09 38.88
C PRO A 5 26.16 11.59 38.84
N ILE A 6 25.33 12.04 37.89
CA ILE A 6 24.95 13.45 37.70
C ILE A 6 23.46 13.56 37.35
N SER A 7 22.88 14.75 37.53
CA SER A 7 21.48 15.07 37.24
C SER A 7 21.05 14.67 35.82
N PHE A 8 21.89 14.97 34.82
CA PHE A 8 21.68 14.61 33.42
C PHE A 8 21.50 13.09 33.19
N GLU A 9 22.30 12.26 33.87
CA GLU A 9 22.19 10.81 33.73
C GLU A 9 20.91 10.25 34.36
N GLN A 10 20.42 10.87 35.44
CA GLN A 10 19.11 10.54 36.00
C GLN A 10 17.98 10.92 35.04
N GLY A 11 18.08 12.11 34.43
CA GLY A 11 17.17 12.53 33.35
C GLY A 11 17.18 11.56 32.17
N ARG A 12 18.37 11.11 31.72
CA ARG A 12 18.55 10.16 30.61
C ARG A 12 17.90 8.80 30.89
N LEU A 13 18.02 8.29 32.13
CA LEU A 13 17.33 7.06 32.54
C LEU A 13 15.80 7.24 32.48
N ILE A 14 15.27 8.35 32.99
CA ILE A 14 13.84 8.62 32.97
C ILE A 14 13.32 8.84 31.55
N TYR A 15 14.07 9.48 30.66
CA TYR A 15 13.73 9.59 29.24
C TYR A 15 13.62 8.22 28.57
N ARG A 16 14.55 7.29 28.89
CA ARG A 16 14.62 5.98 28.24
C ARG A 16 13.56 4.97 28.70
N PHE A 17 13.19 5.01 29.97
CA PHE A 17 12.34 3.98 30.60
C PHE A 17 11.04 4.53 31.19
N GLY A 18 10.87 5.85 31.22
CA GLY A 18 9.75 6.54 31.86
C GLY A 18 8.60 6.92 30.94
N GLY A 19 8.44 6.28 29.78
CA GLY A 19 7.24 6.42 28.94
C GLY A 19 7.51 6.59 27.45
N ASP A 20 6.43 6.85 26.71
CA ASP A 20 6.47 7.09 25.27
C ASP A 20 7.10 8.45 24.96
N VAL A 21 7.77 8.61 23.81
CA VAL A 21 8.36 9.89 23.44
C VAL A 21 7.26 10.94 23.17
N LEU A 22 7.39 12.12 23.79
CA LEU A 22 6.51 13.27 23.52
C LEU A 22 6.41 13.60 22.03
N GLY A 23 5.19 13.69 21.51
CA GLY A 23 4.96 13.98 20.10
C GLY A 23 5.20 12.79 19.16
N GLY A 24 5.41 11.58 19.70
CA GLY A 24 5.34 10.34 18.94
C GLY A 24 3.97 10.18 18.29
N PHE A 25 3.95 9.58 17.09
CA PHE A 25 2.72 9.36 16.34
C PHE A 25 1.79 8.38 17.08
N ILE A 26 0.48 8.52 16.88
CA ILE A 26 -0.51 7.69 17.57
C ILE A 26 -0.42 6.27 17.00
N GLN A 27 -0.01 5.32 17.84
CA GLN A 27 0.12 3.91 17.45
C GLN A 27 -1.25 3.29 17.18
N LYS A 28 -1.30 2.34 16.25
CA LYS A 28 -2.55 1.67 15.90
C LYS A 28 -2.93 0.67 17.00
N THR A 29 -4.22 0.56 17.29
CA THR A 29 -4.77 -0.40 18.27
C THR A 29 -4.52 -1.85 17.87
N ILE A 30 -4.35 -2.11 16.57
CA ILE A 30 -3.90 -3.39 16.01
C ILE A 30 -2.62 -3.12 15.22
N GLN A 31 -1.54 -3.77 15.61
CA GLN A 31 -0.22 -3.70 14.99
C GLN A 31 0.55 -4.99 15.27
N ASP A 32 1.61 -5.25 14.50
CA ASP A 32 2.50 -6.39 14.74
C ASP A 32 3.14 -6.30 16.13
N ALA A 33 3.37 -7.45 16.76
CA ALA A 33 4.06 -7.54 18.04
C ALA A 33 5.55 -7.18 17.87
N THR A 34 5.89 -5.93 18.13
CA THR A 34 7.27 -5.43 18.03
C THR A 34 8.09 -5.71 19.29
N SER A 35 9.42 -5.73 19.14
CA SER A 35 10.32 -5.73 20.30
C SER A 35 10.20 -4.38 21.01
N CYS A 36 9.83 -4.39 22.28
CA CYS A 36 9.73 -3.21 23.12
C CYS A 36 10.72 -3.28 24.31
N VAL A 37 10.97 -2.13 24.93
CA VAL A 37 11.73 -2.09 26.19
C VAL A 37 10.88 -2.74 27.29
N ALA A 38 11.47 -3.67 28.03
CA ALA A 38 10.78 -4.33 29.14
C ALA A 38 10.26 -3.30 30.16
N PRO A 39 9.02 -3.46 30.69
CA PRO A 39 8.47 -2.54 31.68
C PRO A 39 9.41 -2.33 32.87
N ALA A 40 9.71 -1.06 33.17
CA ALA A 40 10.64 -0.71 34.24
C ALA A 40 9.95 -0.65 35.62
N LEU A 41 10.74 -0.92 36.65
CA LEU A 41 10.44 -0.59 38.04
C LEU A 41 11.57 0.26 38.59
N PHE A 42 11.32 1.56 38.77
CA PHE A 42 12.33 2.52 39.20
C PHE A 42 12.32 2.73 40.70
N PHE A 43 13.38 2.25 41.34
CA PHE A 43 13.71 2.64 42.71
C PHE A 43 14.45 3.96 42.73
N ASP A 44 14.17 4.86 43.67
CA ASP A 44 15.09 5.96 43.99
C ASP A 44 16.37 5.38 44.62
N GLN A 45 16.20 4.60 45.69
CA GLN A 45 17.21 3.82 46.38
C GLN A 45 16.70 2.38 46.62
N THR A 46 17.51 1.37 46.31
CA THR A 46 17.26 -0.04 46.71
C THR A 46 17.91 -0.33 48.06
N HIS A 47 17.58 -1.47 48.68
CA HIS A 47 18.25 -1.91 49.92
C HIS A 47 19.76 -2.20 49.75
N ASP A 48 20.20 -2.51 48.53
CA ASP A 48 21.62 -2.72 48.23
C ASP A 48 22.41 -1.41 48.05
N ASN A 49 21.75 -0.30 47.77
CA ASN A 49 22.40 0.97 47.52
C ASN A 49 22.93 1.59 48.83
N PRO A 50 24.09 2.27 48.80
CA PRO A 50 24.50 3.15 49.89
C PRO A 50 23.48 4.28 50.06
N SER A 51 23.40 4.86 51.26
CA SER A 51 22.52 6.01 51.50
C SER A 51 23.00 7.21 50.68
N ALA A 52 22.08 7.97 50.08
CA ALA A 52 22.47 9.11 49.26
C ALA A 52 23.23 10.19 50.07
N ILE A 53 22.94 10.29 51.37
CA ILE A 53 23.60 11.17 52.36
C ILE A 53 24.70 10.48 53.18
N GLU A 54 25.14 9.28 52.80
CA GLU A 54 26.18 8.54 53.54
C GLU A 54 27.43 9.40 53.74
N MET A 55 27.94 9.42 54.98
CA MET A 55 29.19 10.06 55.37
C MET A 55 30.26 8.99 55.55
N ILE A 56 31.19 8.91 54.60
CA ILE A 56 32.37 8.06 54.74
C ILE A 56 33.34 8.76 55.69
N ASN A 57 33.35 8.34 56.97
CA ASN A 57 34.28 8.84 57.99
C ASN A 57 35.64 8.11 58.00
N ASP A 58 35.82 7.08 57.15
CA ASP A 58 37.04 6.26 57.14
C ASP A 58 38.20 6.92 56.40
N ILE A 59 39.02 7.65 57.16
CA ILE A 59 40.40 7.99 56.78
C ILE A 59 41.32 6.78 57.06
N VAL A 60 41.08 5.64 56.39
CA VAL A 60 41.98 4.47 56.43
C VAL A 60 42.13 3.79 55.07
N LEU A 61 43.23 4.13 54.39
CA LEU A 61 44.02 3.27 53.48
C LEU A 61 43.27 2.33 52.51
N LEU A 62 42.95 2.82 51.31
CA LEU A 62 43.26 2.08 50.08
C LEU A 62 43.89 3.00 49.02
N SER A 63 44.96 2.52 48.41
CA SER A 63 45.77 3.24 47.43
C SER A 63 45.17 3.19 46.02
N ASN A 64 45.25 4.33 45.32
CA ASN A 64 45.01 4.56 43.89
C ASN A 64 43.53 4.71 43.48
N ASN A 65 43.22 5.89 42.90
CA ASN A 65 41.94 6.34 42.35
C ASN A 65 40.81 6.62 43.37
N LEU A 66 41.06 7.57 44.26
CA LEU A 66 40.07 8.07 45.23
C LEU A 66 39.30 9.29 44.69
N GLU A 67 38.12 9.08 44.10
CA GLU A 67 37.05 10.08 44.17
C GLU A 67 36.27 9.81 45.46
N CYS A 68 36.15 10.82 46.34
CA CYS A 68 35.42 10.68 47.60
C CYS A 68 33.92 10.54 47.32
N CYS A 69 33.38 9.31 47.40
CA CYS A 69 32.01 8.97 46.98
C CYS A 69 30.89 9.44 47.93
N ASN A 70 30.90 10.72 48.33
CA ASN A 70 29.74 11.39 48.93
C ASN A 70 28.66 11.61 47.86
N LYS A 71 27.82 10.60 47.60
CA LYS A 71 27.00 10.55 46.37
C LYS A 71 26.11 11.76 46.11
N ARG A 72 25.34 12.26 47.09
CA ARG A 72 24.38 13.38 46.94
C ARG A 72 24.15 14.15 48.23
N SER A 73 23.54 15.33 48.15
CA SER A 73 23.07 16.08 49.32
C SER A 73 21.69 15.63 49.81
N VAL A 74 21.37 15.93 51.08
CA VAL A 74 20.04 15.72 51.69
C VAL A 74 18.93 16.40 50.90
N TYR A 75 19.25 17.55 50.29
CA TYR A 75 18.32 18.30 49.46
C TYR A 75 17.91 17.56 48.19
N ASP A 76 18.66 16.54 47.71
CA ASP A 76 18.32 15.82 46.48
C ASP A 76 17.16 14.82 46.65
N TYR A 77 16.82 14.45 47.89
CA TYR A 77 15.81 13.43 48.16
C TYR A 77 14.45 13.76 47.52
N VAL A 78 13.97 15.00 47.67
CA VAL A 78 12.68 15.48 47.13
C VAL A 78 12.72 15.65 45.60
N PRO A 79 13.71 16.33 44.98
CA PRO A 79 13.93 16.32 43.54
C PRO A 79 13.93 14.91 42.95
N THR A 80 14.71 13.98 43.50
CA THR A 80 14.82 12.62 42.96
C THR A 80 13.51 11.84 43.10
N ALA A 81 12.82 11.93 44.24
CA ALA A 81 11.49 11.34 44.41
C ALA A 81 10.49 11.91 43.38
N ALA A 82 10.52 13.23 43.14
CA ALA A 82 9.63 13.87 42.17
C ALA A 82 9.96 13.46 40.74
N MET A 83 11.25 13.36 40.39
CA MET A 83 11.70 12.92 39.07
C MET A 83 11.19 11.53 38.73
N LEU A 84 11.19 10.61 39.70
CA LEU A 84 10.63 9.27 39.53
C LEU A 84 9.10 9.28 39.46
N ALA A 85 8.41 10.08 40.28
CA ALA A 85 6.96 10.21 40.23
C ALA A 85 6.43 10.68 38.85
N MET A 86 7.26 11.37 38.06
CA MET A 86 6.96 11.78 36.69
C MET A 86 7.19 10.70 35.62
N ALA A 87 7.66 9.49 35.96
CA ALA A 87 7.86 8.40 35.00
C ALA A 87 6.55 7.60 34.73
N ASN A 88 6.44 6.99 33.55
CA ASN A 88 5.35 6.09 33.12
C ASN A 88 5.56 4.62 33.49
N CYS A 89 6.19 4.35 34.63
CA CYS A 89 6.60 3.02 35.02
C CYS A 89 6.30 2.79 36.51
N GLY A 90 6.42 1.56 36.99
CA GLY A 90 6.37 1.33 38.43
C GLY A 90 7.49 2.11 39.13
N ILE A 91 7.21 2.63 40.32
CA ILE A 91 8.21 3.29 41.18
C ILE A 91 8.30 2.60 42.55
N GLY A 92 9.46 2.69 43.17
CA GLY A 92 9.75 2.12 44.48
C GLY A 92 10.73 2.95 45.30
N SER A 93 10.76 2.68 46.60
CA SER A 93 11.68 3.26 47.58
C SER A 93 11.95 2.20 48.64
N VAL A 94 13.14 2.22 49.25
CA VAL A 94 13.46 1.37 50.41
C VAL A 94 13.08 2.09 51.71
N ARG A 95 12.54 1.35 52.69
CA ARG A 95 12.44 1.86 54.07
C ARG A 95 13.86 2.26 54.50
N GLY A 96 14.05 3.52 54.86
CA GLY A 96 15.34 4.15 55.16
C GLY A 96 15.54 5.42 54.32
N TYR A 97 15.07 5.42 53.07
CA TYR A 97 15.21 6.59 52.19
C TYR A 97 14.28 7.73 52.64
N ASP A 98 12.98 7.47 52.77
CA ASP A 98 12.00 8.52 53.10
C ASP A 98 12.05 8.99 54.58
N GLU A 99 12.76 8.27 55.45
CA GLU A 99 13.06 8.70 56.82
C GLU A 99 14.46 9.33 56.95
N LEU A 100 15.21 9.48 55.86
CA LEU A 100 16.56 10.05 55.84
C LEU A 100 17.56 9.30 56.74
N VAL A 101 17.60 7.97 56.66
CA VAL A 101 18.61 7.14 57.35
C VAL A 101 19.98 7.37 56.69
N PRO A 102 21.01 7.80 57.45
CA PRO A 102 22.23 8.34 56.87
C PRO A 102 23.31 7.29 56.56
N TYR A 103 23.00 6.00 56.63
CA TYR A 103 23.91 4.88 56.35
C TYR A 103 23.17 3.79 55.58
N LYS A 104 23.90 2.95 54.84
CA LYS A 104 23.35 1.69 54.33
C LYS A 104 22.96 0.79 55.50
N ILE A 105 21.71 0.34 55.51
CA ILE A 105 21.24 -0.68 56.45
C ILE A 105 21.83 -2.02 56.02
N ASP A 106 22.65 -2.63 56.88
CA ASP A 106 23.24 -3.92 56.59
C ASP A 106 22.20 -5.04 56.71
N VAL A 107 22.16 -5.95 55.74
CA VAL A 107 21.15 -7.01 55.67
C VAL A 107 21.50 -8.27 56.48
N VAL A 108 22.68 -8.29 57.10
CA VAL A 108 23.20 -9.38 57.94
C VAL A 108 23.33 -8.93 59.40
N ASP A 109 23.95 -7.77 59.63
CA ASP A 109 24.37 -7.33 60.97
C ASP A 109 23.39 -6.36 61.65
N GLU A 110 22.47 -5.71 60.93
CA GLU A 110 21.48 -4.81 61.53
C GLU A 110 20.35 -5.60 62.23
N ALA A 111 20.34 -5.53 63.56
CA ALA A 111 19.32 -6.17 64.40
C ALA A 111 18.26 -5.20 64.96
N ARG A 112 18.40 -3.88 64.76
CA ARG A 112 17.44 -2.89 65.28
C ARG A 112 16.16 -2.88 64.46
N ASN A 113 15.02 -2.69 65.14
CA ASN A 113 13.75 -2.48 64.45
C ASN A 113 13.64 -1.07 63.88
N TYR A 114 12.93 -0.94 62.76
CA TYR A 114 12.48 0.37 62.28
C TYR A 114 11.54 1.05 63.28
N THR A 115 11.64 2.38 63.38
CA THR A 115 10.60 3.25 63.95
C THR A 115 9.22 2.93 63.35
N THR A 116 8.14 3.00 64.14
CA THR A 116 6.81 2.58 63.68
C THR A 116 6.18 3.58 62.73
N TRP A 117 5.19 3.15 61.93
CA TRP A 117 4.47 4.06 61.03
C TRP A 117 3.75 5.20 61.76
N ASP A 118 3.19 4.96 62.95
CA ASP A 118 2.53 5.99 63.74
C ASP A 118 3.53 7.06 64.21
N GLU A 119 4.73 6.64 64.64
CA GLU A 119 5.84 7.52 65.03
C GLU A 119 6.38 8.30 63.81
N ILE A 120 6.57 7.63 62.67
CA ILE A 120 7.10 8.22 61.42
C ILE A 120 6.09 9.18 60.77
N SER A 121 4.79 8.92 60.87
CA SER A 121 3.72 9.72 60.22
C SER A 121 3.70 11.19 60.65
N GLN A 122 4.31 11.50 61.80
CA GLN A 122 4.42 12.85 62.36
C GLN A 122 5.69 13.59 61.89
N SER A 123 6.58 12.92 61.16
CA SER A 123 7.85 13.50 60.68
C SER A 123 7.61 14.57 59.61
N PRO A 124 8.14 15.80 59.78
CA PRO A 124 7.99 16.90 58.82
C PRO A 124 8.99 16.83 57.64
N ALA A 125 9.74 15.72 57.50
CA ALA A 125 10.77 15.50 56.48
C ALA A 125 10.15 15.21 55.08
N ILE A 126 10.68 14.25 54.31
CA ILE A 126 10.19 13.96 52.94
C ILE A 126 8.84 13.23 52.90
N ILE A 127 8.42 12.52 53.96
CA ILE A 127 7.19 11.70 53.98
C ILE A 127 5.92 12.43 53.48
N PRO A 128 5.59 13.67 53.90
CA PRO A 128 4.44 14.42 53.36
C PRO A 128 4.58 14.74 51.86
N ALA A 129 5.79 15.03 51.40
CA ALA A 129 6.08 15.27 49.98
C ALA A 129 5.98 13.98 49.18
N ARG A 130 6.50 12.85 49.68
CA ARG A 130 6.35 11.52 49.06
C ARG A 130 4.89 11.15 48.89
N ALA A 131 4.06 11.33 49.92
CA ALA A 131 2.63 11.06 49.85
C ALA A 131 1.95 11.87 48.73
N THR A 132 2.35 13.13 48.56
CA THR A 132 1.84 14.03 47.50
C THR A 132 2.32 13.62 46.11
N LEU A 133 3.59 13.27 45.97
CA LEU A 133 4.18 12.79 44.71
C LEU A 133 3.58 11.45 44.27
N ASN A 134 3.30 10.54 45.20
CA ASN A 134 2.62 9.28 44.89
C ASN A 134 1.18 9.50 44.41
N ARG A 135 0.42 10.43 45.03
CA ARG A 135 -0.90 10.83 44.52
C ARG A 135 -0.82 11.40 43.10
N LEU A 136 0.17 12.26 42.82
CA LEU A 136 0.40 12.82 41.49
C LEU A 136 0.73 11.72 40.46
N HIS A 137 1.62 10.77 40.81
CA HIS A 137 2.01 9.66 39.94
C HIS A 137 0.80 8.78 39.57
N ILE A 138 -0.01 8.39 40.56
CA ILE A 138 -1.25 7.61 40.35
C ILE A 138 -2.22 8.40 39.46
N TRP A 139 -2.46 9.69 39.77
CA TRP A 139 -3.37 10.53 38.99
C TRP A 139 -2.93 10.65 37.52
N LEU A 140 -1.62 10.83 37.26
CA LEU A 140 -1.07 10.89 35.90
C LEU A 140 -1.28 9.57 35.13
N ALA A 141 -1.13 8.43 35.80
CA ALA A 141 -1.35 7.12 35.21
C ALA A 141 -2.85 6.88 34.89
N GLU A 142 -3.74 7.12 35.87
CA GLU A 142 -5.20 7.00 35.71
C GLU A 142 -5.74 7.91 34.60
N HIS A 143 -5.15 9.10 34.44
CA HIS A 143 -5.55 10.08 33.42
C HIS A 143 -4.72 9.97 32.13
N ASN A 144 -4.09 8.82 31.86
CA ASN A 144 -3.45 8.49 30.58
C ASN A 144 -2.38 9.50 30.09
N TYR A 145 -1.55 10.05 30.99
CA TYR A 145 -0.46 10.97 30.64
C TYR A 145 0.79 10.24 30.10
N THR A 146 0.64 9.27 29.19
CA THR A 146 1.68 8.26 28.88
C THR A 146 2.99 8.79 28.31
N GLN A 147 2.95 9.91 27.60
CA GLN A 147 4.13 10.48 26.94
C GLN A 147 5.01 11.28 27.93
N ILE A 148 6.33 11.18 27.76
CA ILE A 148 7.35 11.87 28.56
C ILE A 148 8.31 12.68 27.68
N TYR A 149 8.79 13.79 28.23
CA TYR A 149 9.92 14.56 27.72
C TYR A 149 10.78 15.04 28.89
N VAL A 150 12.10 15.03 28.69
CA VAL A 150 13.09 15.40 29.71
C VAL A 150 14.00 16.46 29.11
N ASP A 151 14.13 17.59 29.79
CA ASP A 151 14.86 18.77 29.33
C ASP A 151 15.79 19.27 30.44
N GLN A 152 17.10 19.23 30.18
CA GLN A 152 18.14 19.67 31.10
C GLN A 152 18.29 21.19 30.99
N ARG A 153 17.71 21.94 31.93
CA ARG A 153 17.65 23.41 31.88
C ARG A 153 18.94 24.07 32.33
N THR A 154 19.62 23.48 33.31
CA THR A 154 20.96 23.80 33.81
C THR A 154 21.63 22.49 34.25
N PRO A 155 22.91 22.44 34.66
CA PRO A 155 23.53 21.20 35.15
C PRO A 155 22.74 20.50 36.27
N ASP A 156 22.00 21.24 37.10
CA ASP A 156 21.28 20.72 38.26
C ASP A 156 19.75 20.92 38.21
N ILE A 157 19.20 21.64 37.21
CA ILE A 157 17.74 21.81 37.05
C ILE A 157 17.25 20.99 35.86
N VAL A 158 16.35 20.04 36.15
CA VAL A 158 15.68 19.19 35.15
C VAL A 158 14.22 19.55 35.04
N ALA A 159 13.72 19.71 33.82
CA ALA A 159 12.30 19.81 33.51
C ALA A 159 11.80 18.46 32.98
N LEU A 160 10.76 17.93 33.60
CA LEU A 160 10.08 16.68 33.23
C LEU A 160 8.65 17.01 32.81
N THR A 161 8.30 16.70 31.57
CA THR A 161 6.94 16.92 31.04
C THR A 161 6.26 15.58 30.83
N ARG A 162 5.11 15.40 31.48
CA ARG A 162 4.14 14.33 31.22
C ARG A 162 3.02 14.87 30.35
N HIS A 163 2.65 14.15 29.29
CA HIS A 163 1.66 14.59 28.30
C HIS A 163 0.62 13.50 28.05
N ASN A 164 -0.65 13.90 28.07
CA ASN A 164 -1.75 13.03 27.64
C ASN A 164 -1.92 13.13 26.11
N PRO A 165 -1.75 12.04 25.35
CA PRO A 165 -1.81 12.07 23.88
C PRO A 165 -3.24 12.29 23.32
N VAL A 166 -4.28 12.27 24.16
CA VAL A 166 -5.69 12.45 23.79
C VAL A 166 -6.23 13.83 24.18
N THR A 167 -6.00 14.26 25.43
CA THR A 167 -6.48 15.58 25.92
C THR A 167 -5.49 16.70 25.66
N HIS A 168 -4.23 16.36 25.37
CA HIS A 168 -3.10 17.26 25.14
C HIS A 168 -2.77 18.19 26.30
N GLU A 169 -3.32 17.88 27.48
CA GLU A 169 -2.87 18.47 28.72
C GLU A 169 -1.45 17.99 29.05
N LYS A 170 -0.67 18.89 29.64
CA LYS A 170 0.71 18.64 30.08
C LYS A 170 0.80 18.89 31.58
N VAL A 171 1.56 18.05 32.27
CA VAL A 171 2.07 18.35 33.61
C VAL A 171 3.58 18.51 33.48
N ILE A 172 4.07 19.70 33.80
CA ILE A 172 5.49 20.05 33.76
C ILE A 172 5.97 20.14 35.20
N MET A 173 7.01 19.39 35.52
CA MET A 173 7.69 19.41 36.81
C MET A 173 9.11 19.93 36.62
N LEU A 174 9.52 20.88 37.46
CA LEU A 174 10.89 21.37 37.55
C LEU A 174 11.48 20.87 38.87
N ALA A 175 12.59 20.14 38.78
CA ALA A 175 13.36 19.64 39.92
C ALA A 175 14.73 20.33 39.95
N TYR A 176 15.04 21.04 41.03
CA TYR A 176 16.40 21.50 41.31
C TYR A 176 17.11 20.44 42.15
N THR A 177 17.82 19.56 41.47
CA THR A 177 18.60 18.48 42.06
C THR A 177 19.81 19.01 42.85
N ALA A 178 20.39 18.18 43.71
CA ALA A 178 21.48 18.56 44.61
C ALA A 178 22.53 17.44 44.71
N PHE A 179 23.07 17.06 43.55
CA PHE A 179 24.07 15.98 43.46
C PHE A 179 25.40 16.38 44.11
N ASN A 180 25.84 17.63 43.93
CA ASN A 180 27.05 18.13 44.58
C ASN A 180 26.72 18.75 45.95
N ARG A 181 27.32 18.20 47.03
CA ARG A 181 27.15 18.72 48.42
C ARG A 181 27.79 20.09 48.62
N ASP A 182 28.80 20.45 47.83
CA ASP A 182 29.58 21.69 47.99
C ASP A 182 29.02 22.86 47.16
N ALA A 183 28.01 22.60 46.32
CA ALA A 183 27.43 23.57 45.37
C ALA A 183 25.92 23.81 45.61
N ILE A 184 25.48 23.77 46.88
CA ILE A 184 24.08 24.02 47.26
C ILE A 184 23.76 25.52 47.18
N CYS A 185 22.68 25.86 46.47
CA CYS A 185 22.19 27.23 46.33
C CYS A 185 21.06 27.51 47.34
N TYR A 186 21.26 28.48 48.25
CA TYR A 186 20.46 28.65 49.47
C TYR A 186 19.48 29.85 49.47
N ASP A 187 19.97 31.07 49.28
CA ASP A 187 19.18 32.26 48.87
C ASP A 187 17.90 32.69 49.66
N CYS A 188 17.60 32.45 50.95
CA CYS A 188 18.25 31.81 52.11
C CYS A 188 17.11 31.59 53.18
N PRO A 189 17.29 31.11 54.44
CA PRO A 189 18.50 31.06 55.27
C PRO A 189 19.23 29.72 55.23
N ALA A 190 20.49 29.73 55.69
CA ALA A 190 21.28 28.53 55.93
C ALA A 190 20.57 27.61 56.93
N VAL A 191 20.54 26.31 56.62
CA VAL A 191 20.18 25.27 57.57
C VAL A 191 21.46 24.93 58.35
N GLU A 192 21.40 25.02 59.68
CA GLU A 192 22.51 24.56 60.54
C GLU A 192 22.77 23.07 60.34
N ASP A 193 24.01 22.63 60.56
CA ASP A 193 24.43 21.25 60.29
C ASP A 193 23.47 20.21 60.89
N LEU A 194 23.03 19.29 60.03
CA LEU A 194 22.09 18.22 60.40
C LEU A 194 22.73 17.31 61.44
N THR A 195 22.31 17.48 62.70
CA THR A 195 22.84 16.73 63.84
C THR A 195 22.26 15.33 63.92
N PHE A 196 23.14 14.33 63.91
CA PHE A 196 22.78 12.93 64.09
C PHE A 196 22.36 12.66 65.54
N THR A 197 21.19 12.06 65.75
CA THR A 197 20.77 11.54 67.05
C THR A 197 20.83 10.03 67.00
N GLU A 198 21.91 9.44 67.52
CA GLU A 198 22.00 7.98 67.67
C GLU A 198 20.99 7.52 68.73
N SER A 199 20.05 6.66 68.32
CA SER A 199 19.22 5.88 69.22
C SER A 199 19.75 4.44 69.24
N THR A 200 19.94 3.90 70.44
CA THR A 200 20.45 2.53 70.64
C THR A 200 19.42 1.46 70.25
N ASP A 201 18.13 1.80 70.23
CA ASP A 201 17.05 0.80 70.28
C ASP A 201 16.25 0.68 68.95
N LYS A 202 16.36 1.67 68.04
CA LYS A 202 15.59 1.75 66.78
C LYS A 202 16.38 2.39 65.63
N ILE A 203 16.05 2.02 64.39
CA ILE A 203 16.56 2.67 63.17
C ILE A 203 15.83 4.00 62.92
N VAL A 204 16.45 5.09 63.40
CA VAL A 204 16.04 6.48 63.20
C VAL A 204 16.89 7.16 62.10
N GLY A 205 16.32 8.17 61.44
CA GLY A 205 17.02 9.02 60.49
C GLY A 205 17.04 10.49 60.91
N LEU A 206 17.31 11.40 59.98
CA LEU A 206 17.52 12.83 60.28
C LEU A 206 16.21 13.56 60.66
N ASN A 207 16.16 14.04 61.91
CA ASN A 207 14.95 14.63 62.50
C ASN A 207 14.79 16.15 62.29
N SER A 208 15.83 16.86 61.83
CA SER A 208 15.84 18.33 61.66
C SER A 208 15.50 18.80 60.24
N ALA A 209 15.38 17.89 59.27
CA ALA A 209 14.95 18.23 57.91
C ALA A 209 13.44 18.51 57.85
N LYS A 210 13.04 19.55 57.11
CA LYS A 210 11.64 19.95 56.95
C LYS A 210 11.30 20.26 55.49
N VAL A 211 10.19 19.74 54.99
CA VAL A 211 9.68 20.02 53.64
C VAL A 211 8.34 20.76 53.72
N GLU A 212 8.21 21.89 53.03
CA GLU A 212 6.94 22.62 52.89
C GLU A 212 6.23 22.20 51.60
N VAL A 213 5.11 21.49 51.71
CA VAL A 213 4.27 21.10 50.58
C VAL A 213 3.10 22.08 50.42
N ARG A 214 2.81 22.49 49.18
CA ARG A 214 1.68 23.37 48.84
C ARG A 214 1.03 22.91 47.54
N GLU A 215 -0.23 22.50 47.61
CA GLU A 215 -1.02 22.01 46.46
C GLU A 215 -2.06 23.06 46.02
N HIS A 216 -2.54 22.96 44.78
CA HIS A 216 -3.64 23.76 44.20
C HIS A 216 -3.54 25.29 44.35
N LEU A 217 -2.33 25.85 44.28
CA LEU A 217 -2.07 27.29 44.37
C LEU A 217 -2.63 28.08 43.17
N LYS A 218 -3.06 29.32 43.42
CA LYS A 218 -3.34 30.30 42.35
C LYS A 218 -2.02 30.89 41.82
N HIS A 219 -2.06 31.47 40.62
CA HIS A 219 -0.87 32.00 39.92
C HIS A 219 -0.04 33.02 40.72
N SER A 220 -0.66 33.77 41.63
CA SER A 220 -0.02 34.75 42.52
C SER A 220 0.62 34.15 43.77
N ASP A 221 0.17 32.97 44.20
CA ASP A 221 0.33 32.51 45.59
C ASP A 221 1.58 31.62 45.78
N SER A 222 2.33 31.40 44.70
CA SER A 222 3.59 30.65 44.72
C SER A 222 4.72 31.49 45.31
N LYS A 223 5.41 30.89 46.30
CA LYS A 223 6.69 31.37 46.84
C LYS A 223 7.81 31.25 45.81
N LEU A 224 7.79 30.19 45.00
CA LEU A 224 8.92 29.77 44.17
C LEU A 224 8.94 30.42 42.78
N ALA A 225 7.78 30.81 42.23
CA ALA A 225 7.67 31.33 40.87
C ALA A 225 6.48 32.30 40.66
N ILE A 226 6.47 32.97 39.51
CA ILE A 226 5.33 33.71 38.91
C ILE A 226 4.95 32.99 37.61
N ILE A 227 3.66 32.82 37.36
CA ILE A 227 3.14 32.40 36.05
C ILE A 227 2.58 33.64 35.34
N GLU A 228 3.23 34.05 34.27
CA GLU A 228 2.75 35.09 33.34
C GLU A 228 2.01 34.41 32.19
N GLN A 229 0.71 34.65 32.04
CA GLN A 229 -0.09 34.08 30.94
C GLN A 229 -0.44 35.17 29.93
N TYR A 230 -0.16 34.89 28.66
CA TYR A 230 -0.50 35.72 27.51
C TYR A 230 -1.56 34.98 26.66
N GLU A 231 -2.15 35.65 25.65
CA GLU A 231 -3.24 35.06 24.84
C GLU A 231 -2.87 33.75 24.12
N THR A 232 -1.59 33.58 23.76
CA THR A 232 -1.09 32.46 22.95
C THR A 232 0.12 31.73 23.54
N ASN A 233 0.67 32.19 24.66
CA ASN A 233 1.78 31.52 25.36
C ASN A 233 1.76 31.83 26.87
N GLY A 234 2.58 31.10 27.63
CA GLY A 234 2.80 31.38 29.05
C GLY A 234 4.29 31.31 29.39
N LYS A 235 4.74 32.12 30.35
CA LYS A 235 6.09 32.13 30.89
C LYS A 235 6.05 31.82 32.38
N LEU A 236 6.86 30.85 32.80
CA LEU A 236 7.15 30.62 34.22
C LEU A 236 8.44 31.36 34.57
N ARG A 237 8.35 32.33 35.49
CA ARG A 237 9.50 33.10 35.99
C ARG A 237 9.78 32.68 37.43
N LEU A 238 10.93 32.06 37.68
CA LEU A 238 11.36 31.69 39.03
C LEU A 238 11.63 32.94 39.88
N LYS A 239 11.29 32.89 41.18
CA LYS A 239 11.56 33.93 42.19
C LYS A 239 12.73 33.53 43.09
N HIS A 240 12.47 32.56 43.95
CA HIS A 240 13.37 31.98 44.94
C HIS A 240 13.18 30.47 44.85
N PHE A 241 14.11 29.79 44.20
CA PHE A 241 14.03 28.37 43.89
C PHE A 241 15.39 27.75 44.26
N PRO A 242 15.66 27.48 45.55
CA PRO A 242 16.91 26.92 46.02
C PRO A 242 17.05 25.43 45.65
N SER A 243 18.25 24.88 45.79
CA SER A 243 18.52 23.46 45.61
C SER A 243 17.61 22.62 46.52
N GLY A 244 17.09 21.51 46.00
CA GLY A 244 16.07 20.68 46.66
C GLY A 244 14.62 21.09 46.39
N SER A 245 14.39 22.18 45.67
CA SER A 245 13.04 22.65 45.33
C SER A 245 12.42 21.88 44.16
N VAL A 246 11.10 21.70 44.23
CA VAL A 246 10.27 21.14 43.15
C VAL A 246 9.07 22.04 42.89
N ILE A 247 8.77 22.29 41.60
CA ILE A 247 7.52 22.94 41.15
C ILE A 247 6.81 21.99 40.19
N VAL A 248 5.51 21.79 40.37
CA VAL A 248 4.64 21.08 39.40
C VAL A 248 3.57 22.05 38.90
N ILE A 249 3.39 22.14 37.58
CA ILE A 249 2.31 22.91 36.95
C ILE A 249 1.54 22.06 35.94
N LYS A 250 0.22 22.24 35.91
CA LYS A 250 -0.64 21.70 34.84
C LYS A 250 -0.89 22.78 33.79
N VAL A 251 -0.79 22.41 32.52
CA VAL A 251 -1.01 23.27 31.34
C VAL A 251 -2.02 22.58 30.43
N SER A 252 -3.17 23.20 30.18
CA SER A 252 -4.20 22.68 29.29
C SER A 252 -4.20 23.43 27.95
N PRO A 253 -4.53 22.77 26.82
CA PRO A 253 -4.54 23.41 25.49
C PRO A 253 -5.73 24.36 25.29
N ILE A 254 -5.66 25.19 24.25
CA ILE A 254 -6.73 26.13 23.88
C ILE A 254 -7.91 25.35 23.26
N LYS A 255 -9.09 25.42 23.89
CA LYS A 255 -10.29 24.64 23.53
C LYS A 255 -10.71 24.73 22.05
N LYS A 256 -10.46 25.87 21.39
CA LYS A 256 -10.83 26.12 19.98
C LYS A 256 -10.22 25.10 18.99
N ALA A 257 -9.06 24.52 19.31
CA ALA A 257 -8.41 23.54 18.45
C ALA A 257 -9.18 22.20 18.36
N ILE A 258 -9.89 21.82 19.42
CA ILE A 258 -10.56 20.52 19.56
C ILE A 258 -11.96 20.55 18.91
N GLU A 259 -12.69 21.66 19.05
CA GLU A 259 -14.06 21.81 18.51
C GLU A 259 -14.15 21.93 16.97
N ALA A 260 -13.02 22.14 16.30
CA ALA A 260 -12.95 22.34 14.85
C ALA A 260 -13.15 21.06 14.01
N ILE A 261 -13.03 19.87 14.63
CA ILE A 261 -13.05 18.58 13.93
C ILE A 261 -14.50 18.08 13.72
N LYS A 262 -15.22 18.70 12.79
CA LYS A 262 -16.51 18.18 12.30
C LYS A 262 -16.33 17.48 10.96
N LEU A 263 -16.37 16.14 10.97
CA LEU A 263 -16.10 15.29 9.79
C LEU A 263 -17.27 15.20 8.80
N ILE A 264 -18.51 15.47 9.24
CA ILE A 264 -19.75 15.32 8.44
C ILE A 264 -19.69 16.03 7.07
N PRO A 265 -19.21 17.29 6.94
CA PRO A 265 -19.11 17.96 5.64
C PRO A 265 -18.16 17.25 4.67
N PHE A 266 -17.06 16.67 5.17
CA PHE A 266 -16.07 15.97 4.35
C PHE A 266 -16.66 14.70 3.73
N VAL A 267 -17.34 13.88 4.55
CA VAL A 267 -18.05 12.67 4.10
C VAL A 267 -19.09 13.00 3.03
N ASN A 268 -19.83 14.11 3.18
CA ASN A 268 -20.85 14.51 2.21
C ASN A 268 -20.25 14.95 0.85
N ALA A 269 -19.15 15.70 0.86
CA ALA A 269 -18.43 16.07 -0.36
C ALA A 269 -17.86 14.84 -1.09
N LEU A 270 -17.25 13.91 -0.35
CA LEU A 270 -16.72 12.65 -0.88
C LEU A 270 -17.81 11.77 -1.51
N LYS A 271 -18.98 11.65 -0.89
CA LYS A 271 -20.12 10.89 -1.47
C LYS A 271 -20.58 11.44 -2.83
N GLN A 272 -20.53 12.75 -3.00
CA GLN A 272 -20.92 13.45 -4.24
C GLN A 272 -19.82 13.48 -5.31
N SER A 273 -18.59 13.06 -4.96
CA SER A 273 -17.41 13.11 -5.83
C SER A 273 -17.36 11.98 -6.88
N THR A 274 -16.59 12.14 -7.95
CA THR A 274 -16.39 11.10 -8.98
C THR A 274 -15.13 10.27 -8.70
N LEU A 275 -14.97 9.10 -9.35
CA LEU A 275 -13.73 8.32 -9.24
C LEU A 275 -12.50 9.13 -9.69
N GLN A 276 -12.67 10.06 -10.65
CA GLN A 276 -11.62 11.00 -11.05
C GLN A 276 -11.23 11.95 -9.89
N THR A 277 -12.20 12.45 -9.12
CA THR A 277 -11.93 13.24 -7.90
C THR A 277 -11.10 12.44 -6.88
N TYR A 278 -11.39 11.14 -6.69
CA TYR A 278 -10.59 10.28 -5.82
C TYR A 278 -9.17 10.05 -6.35
N ASN A 279 -9.00 9.87 -7.67
CA ASN A 279 -7.67 9.79 -8.30
C ASN A 279 -6.86 11.08 -8.04
N VAL A 280 -7.47 12.26 -8.21
CA VAL A 280 -6.82 13.56 -7.92
C VAL A 280 -6.46 13.71 -6.45
N LEU A 281 -7.33 13.29 -5.53
CA LEU A 281 -7.10 13.40 -4.08
C LEU A 281 -6.04 12.41 -3.56
N LEU A 282 -6.06 11.16 -4.02
CA LEU A 282 -5.21 10.09 -3.50
C LEU A 282 -3.88 9.93 -4.27
N PHE A 283 -3.88 9.96 -5.60
CA PHE A 283 -2.75 9.50 -6.42
C PHE A 283 -2.11 10.66 -7.20
N ARG A 284 -2.24 10.70 -8.54
CA ARG A 284 -1.56 11.61 -9.49
C ARG A 284 -0.04 11.56 -9.38
N CYS A 285 0.65 11.02 -10.38
CA CYS A 285 2.08 11.27 -10.53
C CYS A 285 2.32 12.73 -10.94
N ALA A 286 3.57 13.19 -10.84
CA ALA A 286 3.92 14.57 -11.12
C ALA A 286 3.61 15.02 -12.56
N ALA A 287 3.73 14.13 -13.56
CA ALA A 287 3.39 14.45 -14.95
C ALA A 287 1.89 14.65 -15.15
N GLU A 288 1.06 13.76 -14.60
CA GLU A 288 -0.40 13.90 -14.64
C GLU A 288 -0.87 15.21 -13.99
N ASP A 289 -0.35 15.56 -12.81
CA ASP A 289 -0.71 16.80 -12.11
C ASP A 289 -0.22 18.05 -12.87
N GLN A 290 0.91 17.95 -13.56
CA GLN A 290 1.49 19.04 -14.36
C GLN A 290 0.67 19.31 -15.63
N ASP A 291 0.17 18.26 -16.30
CA ASP A 291 -0.60 18.39 -17.55
C ASP A 291 -2.02 18.94 -17.31
N ASP A 292 -2.75 18.42 -16.31
CA ASP A 292 -4.12 18.88 -16.03
C ASP A 292 -4.18 20.22 -15.28
N PHE A 293 -3.18 20.52 -14.43
CA PHE A 293 -3.26 21.59 -13.44
C PHE A 293 -2.06 22.53 -13.36
N GLY A 294 -0.94 22.20 -14.01
CA GLY A 294 0.29 22.96 -13.90
C GLY A 294 1.02 22.81 -12.56
N SER A 295 0.67 21.80 -11.74
CA SER A 295 1.26 21.55 -10.42
C SER A 295 2.23 20.37 -10.42
N GLY A 296 3.23 20.43 -9.54
CA GLY A 296 4.20 19.34 -9.34
C GLY A 296 4.01 18.59 -8.02
N SER A 297 4.77 17.50 -7.85
CA SER A 297 4.85 16.78 -6.58
C SER A 297 5.64 17.56 -5.53
N TYR A 298 5.29 17.39 -4.25
CA TYR A 298 5.97 18.08 -3.14
C TYR A 298 7.40 17.56 -2.96
N ASN A 299 8.37 18.48 -2.91
CA ASN A 299 9.74 18.20 -2.49
C ASN A 299 9.86 18.41 -0.98
N VAL A 300 10.20 17.34 -0.25
CA VAL A 300 10.54 17.44 1.17
C VAL A 300 12.02 17.84 1.27
N PRO A 301 12.37 18.99 1.90
CA PRO A 301 13.74 19.46 2.00
C PRO A 301 14.67 18.42 2.62
N ASN A 302 15.92 18.37 2.11
CA ASN A 302 16.97 17.44 2.55
C ASN A 302 16.62 15.94 2.42
N TRP A 303 15.62 15.58 1.60
CA TRP A 303 15.22 14.20 1.39
C TRP A 303 14.89 13.89 -0.07
N LYS A 304 13.61 13.91 -0.46
CA LYS A 304 13.18 13.62 -1.84
C LYS A 304 11.84 14.28 -2.20
N THR A 305 11.54 14.26 -3.50
CA THR A 305 10.20 14.53 -4.03
C THR A 305 9.32 13.30 -3.88
N LEU A 306 8.04 13.47 -3.53
CA LEU A 306 7.09 12.37 -3.41
C LEU A 306 6.74 11.79 -4.79
N ASN A 307 6.39 10.51 -4.86
CA ASN A 307 6.09 9.84 -6.15
C ASN A 307 4.67 10.16 -6.65
N TYR A 308 3.74 10.37 -5.70
CA TYR A 308 2.39 10.87 -5.95
C TYR A 308 2.21 12.26 -5.32
N CYS A 309 1.44 13.12 -5.97
CA CYS A 309 1.05 14.44 -5.50
C CYS A 309 -0.09 14.37 -4.47
N GLY A 310 -0.95 13.36 -4.56
CA GLY A 310 -2.04 13.08 -3.64
C GLY A 310 -1.61 12.40 -2.34
N LEU A 311 -2.59 12.11 -1.49
CA LEU A 311 -2.35 11.59 -0.13
C LEU A 311 -1.56 10.26 -0.11
N GLN A 312 -1.74 9.38 -1.10
CA GLN A 312 -0.96 8.13 -1.21
C GLN A 312 0.55 8.39 -1.28
N GLY A 313 0.98 9.55 -1.78
CA GLY A 313 2.40 9.91 -1.86
C GLY A 313 3.06 10.11 -0.50
N LEU A 314 2.29 10.29 0.57
CA LEU A 314 2.80 10.54 1.91
C LEU A 314 2.52 9.39 2.89
N LEU A 315 1.41 8.66 2.71
CA LEU A 315 0.97 7.63 3.66
C LEU A 315 2.01 6.52 3.95
N PRO A 316 2.72 5.92 2.97
CA PRO A 316 3.71 4.87 3.25
C PRO A 316 4.79 5.35 4.24
N TYR A 317 5.24 6.59 4.08
CA TYR A 317 6.26 7.19 4.94
C TYR A 317 5.72 7.57 6.31
N LEU A 318 4.48 8.05 6.41
CA LEU A 318 3.85 8.28 7.71
C LEU A 318 3.60 6.98 8.49
N ASN A 319 3.27 5.89 7.80
CA ASN A 319 3.17 4.56 8.41
C ASN A 319 4.54 4.08 8.93
N ASP A 320 5.60 4.25 8.15
CA ASP A 320 6.97 3.87 8.54
C ASP A 320 7.49 4.69 9.73
N ILE A 321 7.30 6.02 9.69
CA ILE A 321 7.59 6.92 10.82
C ILE A 321 6.78 6.53 12.05
N ARG A 322 5.49 6.18 11.91
CA ARG A 322 4.66 5.73 13.03
C ARG A 322 5.25 4.47 13.66
N PHE A 323 5.54 3.47 12.83
CA PHE A 323 5.99 2.14 13.27
C PHE A 323 7.36 2.19 13.96
N HIS A 324 8.30 2.97 13.43
CA HIS A 324 9.63 3.15 14.02
C HIS A 324 9.72 4.29 15.05
N ASN A 325 8.65 5.07 15.22
CA ASN A 325 8.61 6.33 15.97
C ASN A 325 9.73 7.32 15.55
N ASP A 326 10.03 7.39 14.25
CA ASP A 326 11.13 8.20 13.70
C ASP A 326 10.77 9.69 13.62
N LEU A 327 10.74 10.33 14.78
CA LEU A 327 10.59 11.78 14.88
C LEU A 327 11.80 12.57 14.32
N GLY A 328 12.89 11.88 13.94
CA GLY A 328 14.03 12.45 13.23
C GLY A 328 13.79 12.62 11.73
N HIS A 329 12.76 11.98 11.17
CA HIS A 329 12.52 11.95 9.73
C HIS A 329 12.36 13.36 9.11
N PRO A 330 12.89 13.62 7.90
CA PRO A 330 12.77 14.93 7.24
C PRO A 330 11.34 15.45 7.05
N ILE A 331 10.34 14.57 6.93
CA ILE A 331 8.91 14.96 6.94
C ILE A 331 8.52 15.59 8.29
N CYS A 332 8.90 14.98 9.41
CA CYS A 332 8.65 15.52 10.73
C CYS A 332 9.31 16.88 10.88
N GLN A 333 10.59 17.00 10.48
CA GLN A 333 11.30 18.27 10.53
C GLN A 333 10.63 19.37 9.70
N ASN A 334 10.25 19.06 8.46
CA ASN A 334 9.51 19.98 7.59
C ASN A 334 8.20 20.49 8.23
N LEU A 335 7.44 19.60 8.88
CA LEU A 335 6.20 19.94 9.59
C LEU A 335 6.41 20.77 10.86
N ARG A 336 7.54 20.58 11.57
CA ARG A 336 7.91 21.46 12.68
C ARG A 336 8.23 22.86 12.17
N ASP A 337 9.10 22.94 11.16
CA ASP A 337 9.61 24.19 10.59
C ASP A 337 8.51 25.03 9.91
N GLY A 338 7.51 24.39 9.29
CA GLY A 338 6.36 25.11 8.74
C GLY A 338 5.25 24.22 8.17
N LEU A 339 4.06 24.81 8.00
CA LEU A 339 2.88 24.11 7.48
C LEU A 339 2.82 24.12 5.94
N TRP A 340 3.97 24.09 5.26
CA TRP A 340 4.03 24.12 3.79
C TRP A 340 3.46 22.86 3.17
N LEU A 341 3.72 21.68 3.77
CA LEU A 341 3.13 20.41 3.34
C LEU A 341 1.60 20.39 3.52
N CYS A 342 1.09 20.96 4.62
CA CYS A 342 -0.35 21.13 4.85
C CYS A 342 -0.97 22.05 3.78
N SER A 343 -0.27 23.16 3.49
CA SER A 343 -0.66 24.13 2.46
C SER A 343 -0.68 23.49 1.08
N TYR A 344 0.36 22.75 0.72
CA TYR A 344 0.46 22.02 -0.55
C TYR A 344 -0.75 21.12 -0.77
N ILE A 345 -1.09 20.25 0.20
CA ILE A 345 -2.18 19.26 0.08
C ILE A 345 -3.50 19.91 -0.34
N TYR A 346 -3.91 21.02 0.28
CA TYR A 346 -5.17 21.68 -0.11
C TYR A 346 -5.01 22.67 -1.26
N HIS A 347 -3.84 23.30 -1.47
CA HIS A 347 -3.64 24.20 -2.60
C HIS A 347 -3.63 23.46 -3.94
N ARG A 348 -3.07 22.26 -4.03
CA ARG A 348 -3.05 21.45 -5.26
C ARG A 348 -4.40 20.85 -5.67
N LEU A 349 -5.46 21.11 -4.89
CA LEU A 349 -6.84 20.74 -5.23
C LEU A 349 -7.66 21.96 -5.73
N ARG A 350 -7.12 23.18 -5.61
CA ARG A 350 -7.83 24.42 -5.96
C ARG A 350 -7.72 24.74 -7.44
N HIS A 351 -8.57 24.08 -8.21
CA HIS A 351 -8.65 24.20 -9.67
C HIS A 351 -10.07 24.57 -10.10
N ARG A 352 -10.35 24.62 -11.40
CA ARG A 352 -11.68 25.00 -11.95
C ARG A 352 -12.79 23.94 -11.72
N ASN A 353 -12.72 23.17 -10.65
CA ASN A 353 -13.68 22.14 -10.26
C ASN A 353 -14.26 22.47 -8.87
N PRO A 354 -15.54 22.90 -8.77
CA PRO A 354 -16.15 23.31 -7.51
C PRO A 354 -16.15 22.23 -6.40
N MET A 355 -16.16 20.94 -6.76
CA MET A 355 -16.12 19.85 -5.78
C MET A 355 -14.73 19.71 -5.15
N LEU A 356 -13.66 19.84 -5.96
CA LEU A 356 -12.29 19.82 -5.46
C LEU A 356 -11.99 21.08 -4.62
N ASP A 357 -12.52 22.25 -5.00
CA ASP A 357 -12.42 23.48 -4.20
C ASP A 357 -13.09 23.35 -2.82
N GLU A 358 -14.27 22.71 -2.75
CA GLU A 358 -14.97 22.47 -1.48
C GLU A 358 -14.20 21.47 -0.59
N ILE A 359 -13.68 20.38 -1.18
CA ILE A 359 -12.78 19.44 -0.50
C ILE A 359 -11.53 20.17 0.02
N ALA A 360 -10.90 21.01 -0.79
CA ALA A 360 -9.75 21.82 -0.42
C ALA A 360 -10.08 22.78 0.74
N ARG A 361 -11.26 23.40 0.71
CA ARG A 361 -11.74 24.29 1.78
C ARG A 361 -11.89 23.53 3.10
N ILE A 362 -12.44 22.31 3.07
CA ILE A 362 -12.62 21.46 4.24
C ILE A 362 -11.27 20.97 4.79
N ILE A 363 -10.39 20.42 3.95
CA ILE A 363 -9.04 19.96 4.35
C ILE A 363 -8.24 21.12 4.97
N ARG A 364 -8.29 22.33 4.37
CA ARG A 364 -7.67 23.52 4.96
C ARG A 364 -8.19 23.80 6.37
N ILE A 365 -9.51 23.71 6.60
CA ILE A 365 -10.11 23.94 7.91
C ILE A 365 -9.64 22.90 8.93
N LEU A 366 -9.56 21.62 8.54
CA LEU A 366 -9.02 20.55 9.39
C LEU A 366 -7.56 20.82 9.80
N PHE A 367 -6.73 21.38 8.91
CA PHE A 367 -5.34 21.75 9.23
C PHE A 367 -5.17 23.13 9.90
N LEU A 368 -6.19 23.98 10.03
CA LEU A 368 -6.05 25.30 10.67
C LEU A 368 -5.51 25.24 12.12
N PRO A 369 -5.97 24.31 13.00
CA PRO A 369 -5.48 24.22 14.37
C PRO A 369 -3.96 23.98 14.51
N LEU A 370 -3.31 23.38 13.50
CA LEU A 370 -1.86 23.11 13.53
C LEU A 370 -0.99 24.37 13.67
N ARG A 371 -1.55 25.56 13.39
CA ARG A 371 -0.88 26.85 13.61
C ARG A 371 -0.68 27.17 15.10
N GLU A 372 -1.61 26.72 15.94
CA GLU A 372 -1.62 26.91 17.39
C GLU A 372 -0.94 25.75 18.13
N VAL A 373 -0.68 24.63 17.44
CA VAL A 373 0.05 23.47 17.99
C VAL A 373 1.55 23.81 18.15
N PRO A 374 2.15 23.55 19.34
CA PRO A 374 3.58 23.75 19.58
C PRO A 374 4.47 23.02 18.56
N TYR A 375 5.61 23.64 18.24
CA TYR A 375 6.60 23.18 17.24
C TYR A 375 6.82 21.66 17.25
N ASP A 376 7.17 21.09 18.41
CA ASP A 376 7.52 19.66 18.56
C ASP A 376 6.36 18.69 18.34
N LEU A 377 5.12 19.16 18.55
CA LEU A 377 3.90 18.36 18.46
C LEU A 377 3.27 18.35 17.06
N ARG A 378 3.61 19.33 16.21
CA ARG A 378 3.02 19.45 14.85
C ARG A 378 3.03 18.15 14.03
N PRO A 379 4.12 17.34 14.02
CA PRO A 379 4.16 16.11 13.24
C PRO A 379 3.06 15.10 13.61
N CYS A 380 2.86 14.82 14.91
CA CYS A 380 1.84 13.89 15.40
C CYS A 380 0.41 14.35 15.07
N TYR A 381 0.11 15.64 15.24
CA TYR A 381 -1.24 16.15 14.99
C TYR A 381 -1.54 16.22 13.49
N PHE A 382 -0.53 16.57 12.68
CA PHE A 382 -0.63 16.50 11.24
C PHE A 382 -0.92 15.06 10.80
N GLU A 383 -0.18 14.08 11.31
CA GLU A 383 -0.38 12.67 10.99
C GLU A 383 -1.79 12.19 11.37
N ALA A 384 -2.26 12.46 12.59
CA ALA A 384 -3.60 12.06 13.03
C ALA A 384 -4.71 12.66 12.15
N LEU A 385 -4.62 13.96 11.79
CA LEU A 385 -5.56 14.61 10.88
C LEU A 385 -5.44 14.06 9.45
N PHE A 386 -4.22 13.78 8.99
CA PHE A 386 -3.95 13.22 7.67
C PHE A 386 -4.51 11.80 7.55
N SER A 387 -4.29 10.93 8.54
CA SER A 387 -4.79 9.55 8.54
C SER A 387 -6.32 9.55 8.56
N LEU A 388 -6.95 10.43 9.35
CA LEU A 388 -8.41 10.63 9.34
C LEU A 388 -8.94 11.03 7.95
N ILE A 389 -8.28 11.99 7.28
CA ILE A 389 -8.64 12.43 5.91
C ILE A 389 -8.47 11.27 4.92
N TYR A 390 -7.34 10.56 4.98
CA TYR A 390 -7.03 9.43 4.09
C TYR A 390 -8.03 8.28 4.27
N GLU A 391 -8.25 7.82 5.51
CA GLU A 391 -9.11 6.68 5.84
C GLU A 391 -10.57 6.99 5.48
N THR A 392 -11.05 8.20 5.78
CA THR A 392 -12.39 8.64 5.35
C THR A 392 -12.49 8.68 3.82
N THR A 393 -11.44 9.12 3.11
CA THR A 393 -11.41 9.13 1.65
C THR A 393 -11.47 7.71 1.08
N LEU A 394 -10.67 6.80 1.61
CA LEU A 394 -10.64 5.40 1.18
C LEU A 394 -11.98 4.69 1.44
N GLU A 395 -12.58 4.91 2.61
CA GLU A 395 -13.87 4.32 2.98
C GLU A 395 -15.01 4.74 2.02
N GLN A 396 -15.04 6.01 1.60
CA GLN A 396 -16.05 6.48 0.64
C GLN A 396 -15.72 6.09 -0.81
N LEU A 397 -14.44 5.94 -1.18
CA LEU A 397 -14.02 5.38 -2.47
C LEU A 397 -14.50 3.93 -2.63
N MET A 398 -14.26 3.07 -1.62
CA MET A 398 -14.65 1.67 -1.65
C MET A 398 -16.17 1.49 -1.84
N LYS A 399 -16.97 2.38 -1.26
CA LYS A 399 -18.44 2.43 -1.44
C LYS A 399 -18.90 2.90 -2.83
N LYS A 400 -17.97 3.33 -3.70
CA LYS A 400 -18.28 3.97 -5.00
C LYS A 400 -17.72 3.25 -6.22
N LEU A 401 -16.94 2.18 -6.03
CA LEU A 401 -16.52 1.29 -7.11
C LEU A 401 -17.76 0.61 -7.72
N SER A 402 -17.86 0.60 -9.05
CA SER A 402 -19.12 0.36 -9.78
C SER A 402 -18.89 -0.29 -11.16
N PRO A 403 -19.83 -1.12 -11.66
CA PRO A 403 -19.75 -1.82 -12.97
C PRO A 403 -19.54 -0.98 -14.23
N ASN A 404 -19.70 0.34 -14.16
CA ASN A 404 -19.92 1.21 -15.33
C ASN A 404 -18.89 1.06 -16.47
N LEU A 405 -17.65 0.65 -16.17
CA LEU A 405 -16.61 0.42 -17.19
C LEU A 405 -17.02 -0.59 -18.26
N ILE A 406 -17.70 -1.69 -17.90
CA ILE A 406 -18.15 -2.72 -18.86
C ILE A 406 -19.10 -2.09 -19.89
N LEU A 407 -20.05 -1.29 -19.42
CA LEU A 407 -21.07 -0.63 -20.25
C LEU A 407 -20.44 0.49 -21.09
N SER A 408 -19.48 1.25 -20.55
CA SER A 408 -18.77 2.29 -21.30
C SER A 408 -17.96 1.73 -22.48
N TYR A 409 -17.23 0.63 -22.28
CA TYR A 409 -16.51 -0.03 -23.38
C TYR A 409 -17.46 -0.68 -24.40
N GLY A 410 -18.57 -1.28 -23.94
CA GLY A 410 -19.62 -1.78 -24.83
C GLY A 410 -20.24 -0.68 -25.70
N GLY A 411 -20.37 0.54 -25.17
CA GLY A 411 -20.84 1.71 -25.92
C GLY A 411 -19.93 2.07 -27.08
N ALA A 412 -18.62 1.87 -26.92
CA ALA A 412 -17.60 2.09 -27.93
C ALA A 412 -17.34 0.89 -28.86
N MET A 413 -18.16 -0.17 -28.81
CA MET A 413 -18.02 -1.30 -29.73
C MET A 413 -18.30 -0.87 -31.19
N ARG A 414 -17.35 -1.15 -32.08
CA ARG A 414 -17.43 -0.85 -33.53
C ARG A 414 -16.65 -1.92 -34.31
N HIS A 415 -17.03 -2.20 -35.55
CA HIS A 415 -16.47 -3.30 -36.35
C HIS A 415 -16.62 -4.71 -35.75
N GLY A 416 -17.40 -4.87 -34.66
CA GLY A 416 -17.40 -6.10 -33.85
C GLY A 416 -16.25 -6.17 -32.84
N LEU A 417 -15.50 -5.09 -32.65
CA LEU A 417 -14.34 -4.98 -31.77
C LEU A 417 -14.54 -3.95 -30.66
N ILE A 418 -13.81 -4.15 -29.57
CA ILE A 418 -13.62 -3.18 -28.48
C ILE A 418 -12.29 -2.45 -28.75
N PRO A 419 -12.22 -1.12 -28.63
CA PRO A 419 -11.01 -0.37 -28.96
C PRO A 419 -9.90 -0.58 -27.92
N ASN A 420 -8.65 -0.61 -28.39
CA ASN A 420 -7.44 -0.66 -27.53
C ASN A 420 -7.20 0.70 -26.85
N LEU A 421 -7.25 1.76 -27.65
CA LEU A 421 -7.19 3.14 -27.18
C LEU A 421 -8.59 3.73 -27.29
N LEU A 422 -9.19 4.12 -26.16
CA LEU A 422 -10.58 4.60 -26.14
C LEU A 422 -10.70 6.08 -26.52
N ASP A 423 -9.82 6.96 -26.04
CA ASP A 423 -9.81 8.42 -26.27
C ASP A 423 -11.21 9.08 -26.22
N GLY A 424 -11.92 8.88 -25.10
CA GLY A 424 -13.29 9.38 -24.89
C GLY A 424 -14.35 8.82 -25.85
N GLY A 425 -14.00 7.84 -26.69
CA GLY A 425 -14.79 7.32 -27.80
C GLY A 425 -14.54 8.03 -29.12
N TYR A 426 -14.05 9.27 -29.13
CA TYR A 426 -13.86 10.07 -30.34
C TYR A 426 -12.64 9.61 -31.15
N GLY A 427 -11.48 9.52 -30.52
CA GLY A 427 -10.23 9.05 -31.14
C GLY A 427 -10.01 7.54 -31.07
N ALA A 428 -11.07 6.77 -30.83
CA ALA A 428 -10.99 5.34 -30.53
C ALA A 428 -10.32 4.53 -31.66
N ARG A 429 -9.33 3.69 -31.30
CA ARG A 429 -8.57 2.84 -32.24
C ARG A 429 -8.85 1.35 -32.07
N TYR A 430 -9.06 0.68 -33.20
CA TYR A 430 -9.56 -0.69 -33.30
C TYR A 430 -8.52 -1.60 -33.97
N ASN A 431 -7.27 -1.49 -33.51
CA ASN A 431 -6.14 -2.30 -33.97
C ASN A 431 -5.96 -3.62 -33.20
N ALA A 432 -6.69 -3.81 -32.10
CA ALA A 432 -6.64 -4.99 -31.25
C ALA A 432 -7.81 -5.95 -31.55
N ARG A 433 -7.51 -7.23 -31.69
CA ARG A 433 -8.50 -8.32 -31.86
C ARG A 433 -8.73 -9.15 -30.59
N ASP A 434 -7.96 -8.89 -29.54
CA ASP A 434 -8.02 -9.57 -28.24
C ASP A 434 -8.89 -8.83 -27.21
N ALA A 435 -8.86 -7.50 -27.21
CA ALA A 435 -9.63 -6.63 -26.30
C ALA A 435 -11.12 -6.99 -26.20
N VAL A 436 -11.74 -7.39 -27.31
CA VAL A 436 -13.14 -7.83 -27.37
C VAL A 436 -13.40 -9.13 -26.59
N TRP A 437 -12.47 -10.09 -26.63
CA TRP A 437 -12.59 -11.36 -25.92
C TRP A 437 -12.32 -11.20 -24.43
N PHE A 438 -11.38 -10.33 -24.05
CA PHE A 438 -11.20 -9.93 -22.66
C PHE A 438 -12.41 -9.17 -22.11
N TRP A 439 -13.06 -8.29 -22.90
CA TRP A 439 -14.29 -7.60 -22.50
C TRP A 439 -15.46 -8.58 -22.31
N LEU A 440 -15.67 -9.51 -23.25
CA LEU A 440 -16.67 -10.57 -23.11
C LEU A 440 -16.41 -11.46 -21.88
N TYR A 441 -15.15 -11.84 -21.64
CA TYR A 441 -14.79 -12.63 -20.46
C TYR A 441 -14.93 -11.84 -19.14
N ALA A 442 -14.67 -10.53 -19.14
CA ALA A 442 -14.93 -9.67 -17.98
C ALA A 442 -16.43 -9.61 -17.64
N ILE A 443 -17.32 -9.68 -18.62
CA ILE A 443 -18.77 -9.82 -18.39
C ILE A 443 -19.08 -11.18 -17.76
N VAL A 444 -18.48 -12.27 -18.24
CA VAL A 444 -18.61 -13.60 -17.61
C VAL A 444 -18.18 -13.56 -16.14
N LYS A 445 -17.00 -13.02 -15.84
CA LYS A 445 -16.51 -12.86 -14.46
C LYS A 445 -17.42 -11.98 -13.61
N TYR A 446 -17.95 -10.89 -14.16
CA TYR A 446 -18.90 -10.03 -13.46
C TYR A 446 -20.17 -10.79 -13.05
N ILE A 447 -20.74 -11.57 -13.98
CA ILE A 447 -21.95 -12.38 -13.74
C ILE A 447 -21.69 -13.46 -12.67
N GLU A 448 -20.48 -13.98 -12.57
CA GLU A 448 -20.09 -15.00 -11.58
C GLU A 448 -19.78 -14.44 -10.20
N MET A 449 -19.14 -13.27 -10.12
CA MET A 449 -18.61 -12.72 -8.87
C MET A 449 -19.58 -11.76 -8.17
N VAL A 450 -20.45 -11.07 -8.90
CA VAL A 450 -21.35 -10.07 -8.32
C VAL A 450 -22.71 -10.68 -7.95
N PRO A 451 -23.24 -10.44 -6.73
CA PRO A 451 -24.59 -10.86 -6.36
C PRO A 451 -25.64 -10.34 -7.35
N ASN A 452 -26.44 -11.24 -7.92
CA ASN A 452 -27.38 -10.97 -9.02
C ASN A 452 -26.72 -10.35 -10.28
N GLY A 453 -25.42 -10.60 -10.50
CA GLY A 453 -24.63 -10.00 -11.59
C GLY A 453 -25.19 -10.22 -12.99
N VAL A 454 -25.98 -11.27 -13.21
CA VAL A 454 -26.69 -11.55 -14.47
C VAL A 454 -27.61 -10.42 -14.94
N GLU A 455 -28.11 -9.56 -14.03
CA GLU A 455 -28.93 -8.40 -14.40
C GLU A 455 -28.15 -7.35 -15.23
N ILE A 456 -26.81 -7.41 -15.27
CA ILE A 456 -26.01 -6.57 -16.17
C ILE A 456 -26.38 -6.77 -17.65
N LEU A 457 -26.82 -7.97 -18.04
CA LEU A 457 -27.26 -8.29 -19.40
C LEU A 457 -28.45 -7.44 -19.87
N LYS A 458 -29.30 -6.99 -18.92
CA LYS A 458 -30.46 -6.11 -19.15
C LYS A 458 -30.12 -4.63 -18.95
N SER A 459 -28.87 -4.29 -18.62
CA SER A 459 -28.44 -2.90 -18.52
C SER A 459 -28.36 -2.25 -19.90
N ARG A 460 -28.67 -0.96 -19.97
CA ARG A 460 -28.58 -0.17 -21.21
C ARG A 460 -27.13 0.24 -21.46
N VAL A 461 -26.66 -0.08 -22.66
CA VAL A 461 -25.41 0.37 -23.25
C VAL A 461 -25.73 1.53 -24.18
N LEU A 462 -25.15 2.71 -23.94
CA LEU A 462 -25.23 3.84 -24.87
C LEU A 462 -24.22 3.61 -26.00
N ARG A 463 -24.67 3.05 -27.12
CA ARG A 463 -23.85 2.85 -28.33
C ARG A 463 -23.54 4.20 -28.95
N ILE A 464 -22.27 4.60 -28.91
CA ILE A 464 -21.75 5.79 -29.62
C ILE A 464 -21.36 5.48 -31.07
N PHE A 465 -21.24 4.20 -31.40
CA PHE A 465 -21.10 3.70 -32.77
C PHE A 465 -22.15 2.61 -33.01
N ILE A 466 -23.27 2.97 -33.64
CA ILE A 466 -24.33 2.03 -34.01
C ILE A 466 -24.03 1.31 -35.34
N HIS A 467 -23.29 1.98 -36.23
CA HIS A 467 -22.76 1.44 -37.47
C HIS A 467 -21.26 1.78 -37.58
N ASP A 468 -20.55 1.09 -38.46
CA ASP A 468 -19.10 1.28 -38.62
C ASP A 468 -18.73 2.67 -39.15
N ASP A 469 -19.60 3.22 -40.01
CA ASP A 469 -19.46 4.56 -40.60
C ASP A 469 -20.00 5.69 -39.71
N THR A 470 -20.60 5.37 -38.55
CA THR A 470 -21.18 6.38 -37.65
C THR A 470 -20.16 7.48 -37.31
N ILE A 471 -20.61 8.74 -37.39
CA ILE A 471 -19.82 9.90 -36.99
C ILE A 471 -20.09 10.16 -35.51
N TYR A 472 -19.03 10.25 -34.71
CA TYR A 472 -19.14 10.46 -33.27
C TYR A 472 -20.03 11.67 -32.94
N GLY A 473 -20.99 11.48 -32.03
CA GLY A 473 -21.94 12.51 -31.60
C GLY A 473 -23.21 12.62 -32.44
N HIS A 474 -23.29 11.93 -33.57
CA HIS A 474 -24.52 11.73 -34.34
C HIS A 474 -25.00 10.27 -34.16
N ASP A 475 -26.29 10.09 -33.88
CA ASP A 475 -27.00 8.80 -33.83
C ASP A 475 -26.64 7.83 -32.68
N SER A 476 -26.32 8.37 -31.49
CA SER A 476 -26.17 7.53 -30.28
C SER A 476 -27.49 6.89 -29.86
N THR A 477 -27.46 5.57 -29.61
CA THR A 477 -28.66 4.76 -29.35
C THR A 477 -28.47 3.84 -28.14
N GLU A 478 -29.51 3.61 -27.35
CA GLU A 478 -29.46 2.61 -26.26
C GLU A 478 -29.77 1.20 -26.78
N GLN A 479 -28.92 0.24 -26.41
CA GLN A 479 -29.08 -1.19 -26.68
C GLN A 479 -28.97 -1.96 -25.35
N TYR A 480 -29.55 -3.16 -25.21
CA TYR A 480 -29.20 -3.99 -24.05
C TYR A 480 -27.80 -4.57 -24.21
N LEU A 481 -27.09 -4.78 -23.09
CA LEU A 481 -25.77 -5.40 -23.11
C LEU A 481 -25.81 -6.78 -23.80
N ALA A 482 -26.85 -7.59 -23.53
CA ALA A 482 -27.03 -8.89 -24.18
C ALA A 482 -27.06 -8.79 -25.71
N ASP A 483 -27.78 -7.82 -26.28
CA ASP A 483 -27.87 -7.64 -27.74
C ASP A 483 -26.53 -7.10 -28.30
N THR A 484 -25.83 -6.25 -27.54
CA THR A 484 -24.49 -5.75 -27.90
C THR A 484 -23.47 -6.90 -27.97
N MET A 485 -23.52 -7.83 -27.00
CA MET A 485 -22.70 -9.05 -27.01
C MET A 485 -23.05 -9.95 -28.19
N GLN A 486 -24.34 -10.15 -28.48
CA GLN A 486 -24.80 -10.96 -29.59
C GLN A 486 -24.34 -10.40 -30.94
N GLU A 487 -24.45 -9.08 -31.15
CA GLU A 487 -23.94 -8.38 -32.33
C GLU A 487 -22.43 -8.59 -32.46
N THR A 488 -21.67 -8.37 -31.38
CA THR A 488 -20.21 -8.56 -31.34
C THR A 488 -19.81 -9.97 -31.79
N LEU A 489 -20.40 -11.00 -31.20
CA LEU A 489 -20.09 -12.39 -31.49
C LEU A 489 -20.55 -12.80 -32.90
N MET A 490 -21.73 -12.37 -33.34
CA MET A 490 -22.23 -12.61 -34.70
C MET A 490 -21.30 -12.01 -35.77
N ARG A 491 -20.74 -10.83 -35.51
CA ARG A 491 -19.78 -10.19 -36.42
C ARG A 491 -18.48 -10.98 -36.53
N HIS A 492 -17.92 -11.45 -35.41
CA HIS A 492 -16.77 -12.37 -35.45
C HIS A 492 -17.11 -13.69 -36.15
N PHE A 493 -18.31 -14.24 -35.95
CA PHE A 493 -18.73 -15.52 -36.51
C PHE A 493 -18.91 -15.48 -38.04
N ASN A 494 -19.40 -14.36 -38.57
CA ASN A 494 -19.50 -14.12 -40.02
C ASN A 494 -18.18 -13.63 -40.64
N GLY A 495 -17.30 -13.04 -39.83
CA GLY A 495 -16.03 -12.44 -40.23
C GLY A 495 -16.10 -10.91 -40.31
N ILE A 496 -15.01 -10.28 -39.87
CA ILE A 496 -14.78 -8.83 -39.92
C ILE A 496 -13.52 -8.54 -40.73
N GLU A 497 -13.58 -7.54 -41.60
CA GLU A 497 -12.49 -7.16 -42.50
C GLU A 497 -12.64 -5.67 -42.84
N PHE A 498 -11.68 -4.84 -42.43
CA PHE A 498 -11.71 -3.38 -42.62
C PHE A 498 -10.31 -2.77 -42.58
N ILE A 499 -10.19 -1.50 -43.00
CA ILE A 499 -8.97 -0.69 -42.82
C ILE A 499 -9.22 0.31 -41.69
N GLU A 500 -8.26 0.47 -40.76
CA GLU A 500 -8.40 1.43 -39.65
C GLU A 500 -8.80 2.83 -40.14
N ARG A 501 -9.84 3.40 -39.51
CA ARG A 501 -10.29 4.78 -39.79
C ARG A 501 -9.15 5.76 -39.50
N ASN A 502 -8.95 6.71 -40.40
CA ASN A 502 -7.83 7.68 -40.39
C ASN A 502 -6.44 7.04 -40.61
N ALA A 503 -6.35 5.88 -41.27
CA ALA A 503 -5.08 5.31 -41.73
C ALA A 503 -4.24 6.30 -42.55
N GLY A 504 -2.94 6.37 -42.22
CA GLY A 504 -1.97 7.28 -42.85
C GLY A 504 -1.42 8.37 -41.91
N PRO A 505 -0.42 9.16 -42.36
CA PRO A 505 0.16 10.23 -41.56
C PRO A 505 -0.69 11.51 -41.63
N THR A 506 -1.56 11.71 -40.64
CA THR A 506 -2.16 13.01 -40.33
C THR A 506 -1.26 13.80 -39.38
N GLU A 507 -1.23 15.13 -39.52
CA GLU A 507 -0.36 16.00 -38.71
C GLU A 507 -0.70 15.98 -37.20
N SER A 508 -1.90 15.52 -36.83
CA SER A 508 -2.42 15.49 -35.46
C SER A 508 -2.14 14.19 -34.68
N MET A 509 -1.70 13.10 -35.31
CA MET A 509 -1.47 11.81 -34.64
C MET A 509 0.00 11.34 -34.73
N ASN A 510 0.78 11.64 -33.69
CA ASN A 510 2.18 11.21 -33.56
C ASN A 510 2.39 9.69 -33.64
N ILE A 511 1.35 8.88 -33.38
CA ILE A 511 1.41 7.42 -33.30
C ILE A 511 1.54 6.75 -34.68
N CYS A 512 1.03 7.37 -35.75
CA CYS A 512 1.07 6.80 -37.11
C CYS A 512 2.44 6.94 -37.82
N ARG A 513 3.42 7.64 -37.22
CA ARG A 513 4.74 7.95 -37.83
C ARG A 513 5.67 6.74 -38.02
N ASN A 514 5.39 5.62 -37.35
CA ASN A 514 6.26 4.44 -37.31
C ASN A 514 5.79 3.25 -38.16
N GLN A 515 4.69 3.38 -38.91
CA GLN A 515 4.22 2.30 -39.80
C GLN A 515 4.95 2.29 -41.16
N ALA A 516 4.73 1.21 -41.92
CA ALA A 516 5.61 0.71 -42.98
C ALA A 516 5.90 1.69 -44.17
N LEU A 517 6.88 1.28 -44.98
CA LEU A 517 7.20 1.87 -46.28
C LEU A 517 5.94 2.01 -47.14
N TYR A 518 5.92 3.02 -48.01
CA TYR A 518 4.74 3.43 -48.79
C TYR A 518 4.01 2.29 -49.53
N SER A 519 4.71 1.23 -49.93
CA SER A 519 4.15 0.06 -50.65
C SER A 519 3.51 -1.03 -49.77
N GLN A 520 3.55 -0.90 -48.43
CA GLN A 520 3.03 -1.91 -47.49
C GLN A 520 2.02 -1.34 -46.46
N ARG A 521 1.73 -0.03 -46.51
CA ARG A 521 0.90 0.66 -45.51
C ARG A 521 -0.52 0.12 -45.41
N ASP A 522 -1.15 -0.21 -46.53
CA ASP A 522 -2.55 -0.65 -46.52
C ASP A 522 -2.72 -1.95 -45.72
N LEU A 523 -1.71 -2.84 -45.74
CA LEU A 523 -1.71 -4.10 -44.98
C LEU A 523 -1.50 -3.89 -43.47
N SER A 524 -0.72 -2.89 -43.04
CA SER A 524 -0.49 -2.63 -41.61
C SER A 524 -1.69 -2.02 -40.89
N PHE A 525 -2.58 -1.34 -41.63
CA PHE A 525 -3.88 -0.84 -41.16
C PHE A 525 -5.06 -1.79 -41.44
N HIS A 526 -4.85 -2.85 -42.22
CA HIS A 526 -5.90 -3.81 -42.56
C HIS A 526 -6.12 -4.81 -41.41
N VAL A 527 -7.28 -4.74 -40.78
CA VAL A 527 -7.70 -5.57 -39.65
C VAL A 527 -8.67 -6.63 -40.13
N LYS A 528 -8.38 -7.89 -39.81
CA LYS A 528 -9.24 -9.05 -40.10
C LYS A 528 -9.38 -9.93 -38.87
N ALA A 529 -10.59 -10.42 -38.59
CA ALA A 529 -10.81 -11.52 -37.65
C ALA A 529 -12.07 -12.32 -38.04
N TYR A 530 -12.08 -13.63 -37.81
CA TYR A 530 -13.21 -14.50 -38.16
C TYR A 530 -13.17 -15.80 -37.38
N VAL A 531 -14.29 -16.51 -37.32
CA VAL A 531 -14.35 -17.90 -36.84
C VAL A 531 -14.11 -18.82 -38.03
N ASP A 532 -13.09 -19.69 -37.97
CA ASP A 532 -13.00 -20.80 -38.92
C ASP A 532 -14.03 -21.87 -38.53
N HIS A 533 -15.02 -22.10 -39.38
CA HIS A 533 -16.14 -23.02 -39.07
C HIS A 533 -15.71 -24.50 -39.01
N ASN A 534 -14.52 -24.87 -39.48
CA ASN A 534 -14.02 -26.24 -39.38
C ASN A 534 -13.45 -26.56 -37.99
N THR A 535 -12.69 -25.63 -37.42
CA THR A 535 -12.03 -25.77 -36.10
C THR A 535 -12.80 -25.13 -34.96
N GLY A 536 -13.66 -24.16 -35.27
CA GLY A 536 -14.31 -23.27 -34.30
C GLY A 536 -13.40 -22.16 -33.78
N PHE A 537 -12.16 -22.04 -34.26
CA PHE A 537 -11.18 -21.10 -33.71
C PHE A 537 -11.32 -19.67 -34.25
N ILE A 538 -10.92 -18.71 -33.42
CA ILE A 538 -10.81 -17.29 -33.77
C ILE A 538 -9.50 -17.04 -34.52
N PHE A 539 -9.58 -16.91 -35.84
CA PHE A 539 -8.49 -16.48 -36.71
C PHE A 539 -8.48 -14.95 -36.88
N GLY A 540 -7.35 -14.38 -37.31
CA GLY A 540 -7.25 -12.96 -37.63
C GLY A 540 -5.83 -12.42 -37.69
N GLY A 541 -5.72 -11.12 -38.01
CA GLY A 541 -4.47 -10.41 -38.23
C GLY A 541 -3.76 -10.79 -39.55
N ASN A 542 -2.59 -10.20 -39.74
CA ASN A 542 -1.63 -10.55 -40.79
C ASN A 542 -0.19 -10.24 -40.31
N LEU A 543 0.81 -10.59 -41.13
CA LEU A 543 2.25 -10.41 -40.86
C LEU A 543 2.68 -8.99 -40.45
N TYR A 544 1.87 -7.97 -40.74
CA TYR A 544 2.15 -6.54 -40.55
C TYR A 544 1.33 -5.90 -39.41
N ASN A 545 0.48 -6.65 -38.69
CA ASN A 545 -0.32 -6.12 -37.58
C ASN A 545 0.19 -6.57 -36.20
N CYS A 546 -0.23 -5.80 -35.19
CA CYS A 546 -0.06 -6.05 -33.76
C CYS A 546 -1.43 -6.27 -33.09
N GLY A 547 -2.14 -7.32 -33.49
CA GLY A 547 -3.54 -7.54 -33.09
C GLY A 547 -3.77 -8.11 -31.69
N THR A 548 -2.69 -8.52 -30.99
CA THR A 548 -2.74 -9.09 -29.63
C THR A 548 -1.80 -8.33 -28.73
N TRP A 549 -2.01 -8.38 -27.42
CA TRP A 549 -1.23 -7.72 -26.36
C TRP A 549 0.30 -7.74 -26.52
N MET A 550 0.85 -8.74 -27.22
CA MET A 550 2.22 -8.71 -27.72
C MET A 550 2.36 -7.74 -28.92
N ASP A 551 2.13 -6.45 -28.69
CA ASP A 551 1.73 -5.46 -29.69
C ASP A 551 2.87 -4.56 -30.22
N LYS A 552 4.13 -4.88 -29.89
CA LYS A 552 5.28 -4.03 -30.23
C LYS A 552 5.51 -3.86 -31.73
N MET A 553 5.16 -2.67 -32.25
CA MET A 553 5.55 -2.22 -33.58
C MET A 553 6.95 -1.59 -33.56
N GLY A 554 7.85 -2.04 -34.44
CA GLY A 554 9.21 -1.51 -34.58
C GLY A 554 9.25 -0.09 -35.14
N SER A 555 10.30 0.67 -34.79
CA SER A 555 10.41 2.10 -35.13
C SER A 555 11.83 2.57 -35.48
N SER A 556 12.86 1.70 -35.47
CA SER A 556 14.21 2.04 -35.90
C SER A 556 14.36 1.91 -37.42
N GLU A 557 14.73 3.01 -38.08
CA GLU A 557 15.14 3.00 -39.49
C GLU A 557 16.51 2.35 -39.67
N LYS A 558 17.45 2.62 -38.74
CA LYS A 558 18.83 2.12 -38.78
C LYS A 558 18.90 0.60 -38.74
N ALA A 559 18.14 -0.03 -37.84
CA ALA A 559 18.08 -1.49 -37.71
C ALA A 559 17.05 -2.13 -38.68
N GLY A 560 16.49 -1.38 -39.64
CA GLY A 560 15.53 -1.90 -40.63
C GLY A 560 14.28 -2.51 -40.01
N ASN A 561 13.84 -2.01 -38.85
CA ASN A 561 12.73 -2.59 -38.06
C ASN A 561 11.48 -1.71 -38.01
N LYS A 562 11.57 -0.44 -38.45
CA LYS A 562 10.43 0.48 -38.56
C LYS A 562 9.28 -0.10 -39.40
N GLY A 563 8.08 -0.11 -38.84
CA GLY A 563 6.86 -0.56 -39.48
C GLY A 563 6.70 -2.08 -39.59
N TRP A 564 7.58 -2.85 -38.96
CA TRP A 564 7.43 -4.29 -38.78
C TRP A 564 7.01 -4.61 -37.34
N PRO A 565 6.02 -5.48 -37.12
CA PRO A 565 5.72 -5.99 -35.78
C PRO A 565 6.86 -6.88 -35.29
N ALA A 566 7.22 -6.75 -34.01
CA ALA A 566 8.21 -7.63 -33.37
C ALA A 566 7.66 -9.04 -33.11
N THR A 567 6.35 -9.12 -32.89
CA THR A 567 5.59 -10.33 -32.54
C THR A 567 4.23 -10.34 -33.26
N PRO A 568 4.19 -10.41 -34.62
CA PRO A 568 2.93 -10.67 -35.31
C PRO A 568 2.43 -12.04 -34.90
N ARG A 569 1.26 -12.06 -34.26
CA ARG A 569 0.55 -13.27 -33.84
C ARG A 569 -0.74 -13.34 -34.63
N ASP A 570 -0.60 -13.54 -35.93
CA ASP A 570 -1.71 -13.79 -36.86
C ASP A 570 -2.14 -15.27 -36.82
N GLY A 571 -3.25 -15.60 -37.45
CA GLY A 571 -3.88 -16.93 -37.31
C GLY A 571 -4.64 -17.08 -36.00
N ALA A 572 -4.73 -18.29 -35.46
CA ALA A 572 -5.43 -18.57 -34.21
C ALA A 572 -4.49 -18.41 -32.99
N ALA A 573 -4.51 -17.24 -32.34
CA ALA A 573 -3.75 -17.01 -31.10
C ALA A 573 -4.38 -17.78 -29.93
N VAL A 574 -3.56 -18.46 -29.12
CA VAL A 574 -4.03 -19.47 -28.16
C VAL A 574 -4.99 -18.92 -27.11
N GLU A 575 -4.74 -17.73 -26.57
CA GLU A 575 -5.54 -17.12 -25.50
C GLU A 575 -6.96 -16.77 -25.94
N LEU A 576 -7.14 -16.38 -27.22
CA LEU A 576 -8.46 -16.07 -27.77
C LEU A 576 -9.36 -17.29 -27.83
N GLN A 577 -8.77 -18.49 -27.98
CA GLN A 577 -9.53 -19.74 -28.06
C GLN A 577 -10.07 -20.11 -26.67
N GLY A 578 -9.26 -19.91 -25.62
CA GLY A 578 -9.71 -20.11 -24.24
C GLY A 578 -10.79 -19.11 -23.82
N LEU A 579 -10.56 -17.82 -24.10
CA LEU A 579 -11.53 -16.76 -23.80
C LEU A 579 -12.85 -16.98 -24.55
N CYS A 580 -12.79 -17.31 -25.84
CA CYS A 580 -13.98 -17.65 -26.64
C CYS A 580 -14.72 -18.86 -26.07
N TYR A 581 -14.02 -19.96 -25.78
CA TYR A 581 -14.61 -21.18 -25.23
C TYR A 581 -15.31 -20.93 -23.88
N ALA A 582 -14.65 -20.21 -22.96
CA ALA A 582 -15.25 -19.85 -21.67
C ALA A 582 -16.48 -18.94 -21.80
N VAL A 583 -16.49 -18.02 -22.78
CA VAL A 583 -17.65 -17.18 -23.09
C VAL A 583 -18.82 -18.00 -23.63
N ILE A 584 -18.60 -18.86 -24.63
CA ILE A 584 -19.69 -19.62 -25.24
C ILE A 584 -20.24 -20.72 -24.32
N GLU A 585 -19.41 -21.37 -23.48
CA GLU A 585 -19.92 -22.25 -22.41
C GLU A 585 -20.82 -21.47 -21.42
N LYS A 586 -20.47 -20.22 -21.09
CA LYS A 586 -21.31 -19.40 -20.21
C LYS A 586 -22.63 -18.97 -20.88
N LEU A 587 -22.60 -18.64 -22.17
CA LEU A 587 -23.80 -18.30 -22.92
C LEU A 587 -24.75 -19.49 -23.06
N GLU A 588 -24.23 -20.71 -23.24
CA GLU A 588 -25.01 -21.95 -23.16
C GLU A 588 -25.69 -22.10 -21.78
N GLU A 589 -24.92 -21.98 -20.69
CA GLU A 589 -25.45 -22.06 -19.31
C GLU A 589 -26.58 -21.04 -19.07
N LEU A 590 -26.39 -19.80 -19.52
CA LEU A 590 -27.35 -18.72 -19.37
C LEU A 590 -28.58 -18.88 -20.28
N TYR A 591 -28.40 -19.41 -21.49
CA TYR A 591 -29.51 -19.72 -22.41
C TYR A 591 -30.41 -20.84 -21.85
N GLN A 592 -29.82 -21.95 -21.37
CA GLN A 592 -30.57 -23.03 -20.73
C GLN A 592 -31.34 -22.55 -19.49
N LYS A 593 -30.80 -21.57 -18.75
CA LYS A 593 -31.46 -20.89 -17.63
C LYS A 593 -32.47 -19.81 -18.04
N LYS A 594 -32.63 -19.53 -19.34
CA LYS A 594 -33.48 -18.45 -19.92
C LYS A 594 -33.09 -17.05 -19.46
N LEU A 595 -31.81 -16.85 -19.14
CA LEU A 595 -31.21 -15.58 -18.71
C LEU A 595 -30.48 -14.86 -19.85
N TYR A 596 -30.10 -15.59 -20.91
CA TYR A 596 -29.63 -15.03 -22.18
C TYR A 596 -30.61 -15.39 -23.30
N PRO A 597 -31.03 -14.45 -24.17
CA PRO A 597 -32.16 -14.66 -25.08
C PRO A 597 -31.81 -15.42 -26.38
N TYR A 598 -30.53 -15.65 -26.67
CA TYR A 598 -30.06 -16.25 -27.92
C TYR A 598 -29.45 -17.64 -27.69
N GLU A 599 -29.84 -18.61 -28.53
CA GLU A 599 -29.30 -19.99 -28.54
C GLU A 599 -27.94 -20.11 -29.27
N GLY A 600 -27.62 -19.10 -30.08
CA GLY A 600 -26.46 -19.11 -30.98
C GLY A 600 -26.76 -18.29 -32.24
N PHE A 601 -26.38 -18.82 -33.41
CA PHE A 601 -26.54 -18.17 -34.72
C PHE A 601 -27.31 -19.04 -35.72
N VAL A 602 -27.84 -18.40 -36.76
CA VAL A 602 -28.43 -19.07 -37.93
C VAL A 602 -27.66 -18.63 -39.16
N LEU A 603 -26.81 -19.51 -39.68
CA LEU A 603 -26.17 -19.32 -40.98
C LEU A 603 -27.20 -19.49 -42.09
N LYS A 604 -27.08 -18.66 -43.12
CA LYS A 604 -27.81 -18.75 -44.39
C LYS A 604 -26.78 -18.87 -45.49
N PHE A 605 -26.81 -19.96 -46.26
CA PHE A 605 -25.94 -20.13 -47.42
C PHE A 605 -26.74 -20.61 -48.64
N LEU A 606 -26.25 -20.20 -49.81
CA LEU A 606 -26.86 -20.51 -51.09
C LEU A 606 -26.24 -21.80 -51.61
N ASP A 607 -27.04 -22.87 -51.68
CA ASP A 607 -26.60 -24.09 -52.34
C ASP A 607 -26.67 -23.92 -53.86
N ILE A 608 -25.50 -23.99 -54.50
CA ILE A 608 -25.30 -23.89 -55.95
C ILE A 608 -24.88 -25.23 -56.57
N SER A 609 -24.83 -26.31 -55.79
CA SER A 609 -24.34 -27.63 -56.26
C SER A 609 -25.27 -28.34 -57.26
N GLY A 610 -26.48 -27.81 -57.48
CA GLY A 610 -27.46 -28.32 -58.46
C GLY A 610 -27.80 -27.36 -59.63
N CYS A 611 -27.09 -26.24 -59.79
CA CYS A 611 -27.43 -25.23 -60.81
C CYS A 611 -26.92 -25.57 -62.22
N GLU A 612 -27.62 -26.46 -62.95
CA GLU A 612 -27.46 -26.56 -64.40
C GLU A 612 -27.97 -25.30 -65.13
N LYS A 613 -27.50 -25.09 -66.37
CA LYS A 613 -27.77 -23.88 -67.16
C LYS A 613 -29.22 -23.78 -67.63
N GLY A 614 -30.10 -23.22 -66.79
CA GLY A 614 -31.38 -22.65 -67.24
C GLY A 614 -32.53 -22.82 -66.25
N ILE A 615 -32.98 -21.70 -65.68
CA ILE A 615 -34.13 -21.51 -64.78
C ILE A 615 -33.79 -21.77 -63.28
N PRO A 616 -34.21 -20.89 -62.33
CA PRO A 616 -33.55 -20.77 -61.04
C PRO A 616 -34.40 -21.12 -59.81
N GLN A 617 -33.74 -21.65 -58.78
CA GLN A 617 -33.87 -21.17 -57.39
C GLN A 617 -32.73 -21.77 -56.55
N PRO A 618 -31.79 -20.98 -56.00
CA PRO A 618 -30.88 -21.49 -55.00
C PRO A 618 -31.68 -21.79 -53.73
N ALA A 619 -31.57 -23.01 -53.21
CA ALA A 619 -32.16 -23.35 -51.92
C ALA A 619 -31.44 -22.55 -50.82
N GLU A 620 -32.18 -21.73 -50.07
CA GLU A 620 -31.65 -21.05 -48.88
C GLU A 620 -31.50 -22.09 -47.76
N ASN A 621 -30.38 -22.80 -47.77
CA ASN A 621 -30.04 -23.73 -46.70
C ASN A 621 -29.69 -22.93 -45.43
N LYS A 622 -30.27 -23.37 -44.31
CA LYS A 622 -30.10 -22.75 -43.00
C LYS A 622 -29.46 -23.74 -42.05
N GLU A 623 -28.34 -23.35 -41.46
CA GLU A 623 -27.68 -24.14 -40.44
C GLU A 623 -27.67 -23.38 -39.11
N THR A 624 -28.28 -23.97 -38.08
CA THR A 624 -28.19 -23.44 -36.73
C THR A 624 -26.85 -23.82 -36.11
N TRP A 625 -26.19 -22.83 -35.52
CA TRP A 625 -24.96 -22.95 -34.76
C TRP A 625 -25.22 -22.54 -33.31
N THR A 626 -25.55 -23.51 -32.47
CA THR A 626 -25.78 -23.28 -31.04
C THR A 626 -24.45 -23.08 -30.29
N TRP A 627 -24.49 -22.46 -29.11
CA TRP A 627 -23.30 -22.29 -28.27
C TRP A 627 -22.66 -23.64 -27.91
N GLN A 628 -23.46 -24.63 -27.49
CA GLN A 628 -22.99 -25.99 -27.25
C GLN A 628 -22.32 -26.64 -28.47
N LYS A 629 -22.85 -26.43 -29.68
CA LYS A 629 -22.25 -26.98 -30.92
C LYS A 629 -20.87 -26.36 -31.16
N TRP A 630 -20.75 -25.03 -31.04
CA TRP A 630 -19.48 -24.33 -31.22
C TRP A 630 -18.45 -24.77 -30.17
N ALA A 631 -18.84 -24.85 -28.89
CA ALA A 631 -17.98 -25.35 -27.81
C ALA A 631 -17.46 -26.77 -28.10
N ASN A 632 -18.35 -27.68 -28.52
CA ASN A 632 -17.98 -29.06 -28.85
C ASN A 632 -16.98 -29.14 -30.02
N ILE A 633 -17.14 -28.31 -31.05
CA ILE A 633 -16.22 -28.22 -32.19
C ILE A 633 -14.85 -27.71 -31.74
N MET A 634 -14.78 -26.64 -30.95
CA MET A 634 -13.51 -26.14 -30.40
C MET A 634 -12.81 -27.19 -29.55
N LYS A 635 -13.53 -27.84 -28.62
CA LYS A 635 -12.98 -28.86 -27.72
C LYS A 635 -12.45 -30.08 -28.45
N SER A 636 -13.13 -30.52 -29.51
CA SER A 636 -12.70 -31.67 -30.32
C SER A 636 -11.45 -31.37 -31.15
N ASN A 637 -11.16 -30.10 -31.41
CA ASN A 637 -10.07 -29.66 -32.27
C ASN A 637 -8.87 -29.07 -31.49
N PHE A 638 -9.06 -28.44 -30.33
CA PHE A 638 -8.03 -27.64 -29.66
C PHE A 638 -6.75 -28.43 -29.41
N GLU A 639 -6.83 -29.57 -28.74
CA GLU A 639 -5.65 -30.39 -28.45
C GLU A 639 -4.94 -30.86 -29.73
N ARG A 640 -5.71 -31.25 -30.77
CA ARG A 640 -5.16 -31.76 -32.04
C ARG A 640 -4.31 -30.72 -32.78
N PHE A 641 -4.68 -29.45 -32.72
CA PHE A 641 -3.98 -28.38 -33.46
C PHE A 641 -2.93 -27.67 -32.61
N PHE A 642 -3.19 -27.44 -31.32
CA PHE A 642 -2.32 -26.67 -30.42
C PHE A 642 -1.32 -27.50 -29.61
N TYR A 643 -1.54 -28.80 -29.33
CA TYR A 643 -0.55 -29.57 -28.56
C TYR A 643 0.57 -30.11 -29.48
N VAL A 644 1.83 -29.88 -29.11
CA VAL A 644 2.99 -30.45 -29.82
C VAL A 644 3.31 -31.82 -29.23
N THR A 645 3.03 -32.89 -29.96
CA THR A 645 3.30 -34.26 -29.52
C THR A 645 4.78 -34.63 -29.62
N ASP A 646 5.18 -35.74 -28.97
CA ASP A 646 6.57 -36.19 -28.98
C ASP A 646 7.04 -36.68 -30.37
N ASP A 647 6.10 -37.10 -31.21
CA ASP A 647 6.29 -37.54 -32.59
C ASP A 647 6.10 -36.43 -33.65
N ASP A 648 5.80 -35.19 -33.24
CA ASP A 648 5.70 -34.07 -34.17
C ASP A 648 7.03 -33.87 -34.92
N SER A 649 6.96 -33.96 -36.25
CA SER A 649 8.08 -33.92 -37.18
C SER A 649 8.11 -32.65 -38.04
N SER A 650 7.26 -31.67 -37.72
CA SER A 650 7.31 -30.35 -38.33
C SER A 650 8.70 -29.72 -38.15
N GLN A 651 9.26 -29.19 -39.25
CA GLN A 651 10.56 -28.51 -39.27
C GLN A 651 10.65 -27.28 -38.33
N TYR A 652 9.51 -26.83 -37.81
CA TYR A 652 9.37 -25.66 -36.95
C TYR A 652 9.40 -25.98 -35.45
N VAL A 653 9.39 -27.27 -35.05
CA VAL A 653 9.35 -27.69 -33.64
C VAL A 653 10.66 -27.32 -32.92
N ASN A 654 10.62 -26.34 -32.02
CA ASN A 654 11.69 -26.10 -31.05
C ASN A 654 11.58 -27.07 -29.85
N ARG A 655 10.38 -27.21 -29.26
CA ARG A 655 10.12 -28.12 -28.12
C ARG A 655 8.85 -28.93 -28.31
N ARG A 656 8.82 -30.11 -27.68
CA ARG A 656 7.70 -31.06 -27.64
C ARG A 656 7.06 -31.06 -26.25
N GLY A 657 5.82 -31.50 -26.13
CA GLY A 657 5.05 -31.47 -24.89
C GLY A 657 4.54 -30.08 -24.51
N ILE A 658 4.63 -29.10 -25.43
CA ILE A 658 4.17 -27.72 -25.22
C ILE A 658 2.81 -27.50 -25.88
N ILE A 659 2.16 -26.41 -25.50
CA ILE A 659 1.00 -25.87 -26.21
C ILE A 659 1.51 -24.71 -27.07
N LYS A 660 1.20 -24.76 -28.37
CA LYS A 660 1.54 -23.75 -29.38
C LYS A 660 1.00 -22.38 -29.00
N ASP A 661 1.74 -21.34 -29.37
CA ASP A 661 1.34 -19.96 -29.12
C ASP A 661 0.27 -19.46 -30.11
N THR A 662 0.42 -19.87 -31.37
CA THR A 662 -0.52 -19.64 -32.46
C THR A 662 -0.75 -20.93 -33.24
N TYR A 663 -1.83 -21.00 -34.01
CA TYR A 663 -2.02 -22.03 -35.03
C TYR A 663 -2.38 -21.39 -36.38
N GLY A 664 -1.62 -21.74 -37.42
CA GLY A 664 -1.83 -21.25 -38.78
C GLY A 664 -1.39 -19.80 -38.98
N SER A 665 -0.37 -19.33 -38.23
CA SER A 665 0.26 -18.02 -38.49
C SER A 665 1.04 -18.02 -39.81
N THR A 666 1.23 -16.85 -40.42
CA THR A 666 2.02 -16.68 -41.64
C THR A 666 3.48 -17.12 -41.44
N GLN A 667 4.02 -16.93 -40.22
CA GLN A 667 5.37 -17.36 -39.86
C GLN A 667 5.30 -18.70 -39.12
N GLY A 668 5.30 -19.81 -39.85
CA GLY A 668 5.04 -21.15 -39.28
C GLY A 668 5.92 -21.60 -38.09
N TYR A 669 7.03 -20.92 -37.78
CA TYR A 669 7.79 -21.14 -36.56
C TYR A 669 7.22 -20.44 -35.31
N ALA A 670 6.48 -19.34 -35.48
CA ALA A 670 5.80 -18.61 -34.40
C ALA A 670 4.80 -19.50 -33.66
N ASP A 671 4.07 -20.36 -34.40
CA ASP A 671 3.18 -21.38 -33.84
C ASP A 671 3.88 -22.24 -32.77
N TYR A 672 5.12 -22.66 -33.02
CA TYR A 672 5.87 -23.59 -32.15
C TYR A 672 6.74 -22.91 -31.10
N GLN A 673 6.61 -21.58 -30.91
CA GLN A 673 7.33 -20.88 -29.85
C GLN A 673 6.72 -21.19 -28.48
N LEU A 674 7.56 -21.64 -27.53
CA LEU A 674 7.16 -21.75 -26.14
C LEU A 674 7.02 -20.33 -25.54
N ARG A 675 5.76 -19.93 -25.33
CA ARG A 675 5.35 -18.63 -24.77
C ARG A 675 4.34 -18.84 -23.63
N PRO A 676 4.17 -17.86 -22.72
CA PRO A 676 3.30 -18.04 -21.56
C PRO A 676 1.79 -17.89 -21.86
N ASN A 677 1.42 -17.44 -23.07
CA ASN A 677 0.05 -17.07 -23.44
C ASN A 677 -1.00 -18.18 -23.26
N PHE A 678 -0.64 -19.44 -23.48
CA PHE A 678 -1.55 -20.58 -23.29
C PHE A 678 -2.02 -20.73 -21.82
N SER A 679 -1.30 -20.14 -20.87
CA SER A 679 -1.70 -20.06 -19.47
C SER A 679 -3.05 -19.35 -19.30
N ILE A 680 -3.33 -18.33 -20.12
CA ILE A 680 -4.62 -17.64 -20.11
C ILE A 680 -5.72 -18.67 -20.44
N THR A 681 -5.54 -19.45 -21.51
CA THR A 681 -6.48 -20.51 -21.92
C THR A 681 -6.69 -21.56 -20.83
N LEU A 682 -5.61 -22.06 -20.21
CA LEU A 682 -5.72 -23.08 -19.17
C LEU A 682 -6.32 -22.56 -17.86
N ALA A 683 -6.18 -21.26 -17.57
CA ALA A 683 -6.83 -20.64 -16.41
C ALA A 683 -8.34 -20.45 -16.62
N VAL A 684 -8.76 -19.98 -17.80
CA VAL A 684 -10.16 -19.67 -18.09
C VAL A 684 -10.99 -20.86 -18.58
N ALA A 685 -10.33 -21.85 -19.21
CA ALA A 685 -10.95 -23.02 -19.84
C ALA A 685 -10.17 -24.33 -19.54
N PRO A 686 -10.01 -24.73 -18.26
CA PRO A 686 -9.14 -25.84 -17.87
C PRO A 686 -9.56 -27.22 -18.39
N ARG A 687 -10.81 -27.38 -18.85
CA ARG A 687 -11.35 -28.63 -19.42
C ARG A 687 -11.40 -28.62 -20.97
N LEU A 688 -10.70 -27.71 -21.63
CA LEU A 688 -10.60 -27.61 -23.10
C LEU A 688 -9.69 -28.67 -23.74
N MET A 689 -8.76 -29.26 -22.96
CA MET A 689 -7.86 -30.34 -23.37
C MET A 689 -7.61 -31.33 -22.23
N VAL A 690 -6.87 -32.42 -22.48
CA VAL A 690 -6.50 -33.39 -21.44
C VAL A 690 -5.61 -32.74 -20.38
N ALA A 691 -6.04 -32.84 -19.12
CA ALA A 691 -5.44 -32.11 -18.00
C ALA A 691 -3.98 -32.52 -17.72
N GLU A 692 -3.62 -33.79 -17.92
CA GLU A 692 -2.24 -34.28 -17.81
C GLU A 692 -1.29 -33.60 -18.81
N LYS A 693 -1.73 -33.43 -20.06
CA LYS A 693 -0.95 -32.76 -21.11
C LYS A 693 -0.81 -31.27 -20.82
N ALA A 694 -1.89 -30.64 -20.36
CA ALA A 694 -1.88 -29.25 -19.89
C ALA A 694 -0.91 -29.05 -18.70
N TRP A 695 -0.92 -29.97 -17.73
CA TRP A 695 -0.01 -29.95 -16.59
C TRP A 695 1.46 -30.13 -17.00
N TYR A 696 1.74 -31.03 -17.94
CA TYR A 696 3.09 -31.23 -18.47
C TYR A 696 3.62 -29.98 -19.18
N ALA A 697 2.81 -29.35 -20.03
CA ALA A 697 3.14 -28.06 -20.66
C ALA A 697 3.40 -26.95 -19.62
N LEU A 698 2.59 -26.91 -18.54
CA LEU A 698 2.81 -25.99 -17.42
C LEU A 698 4.08 -26.32 -16.62
N GLN A 699 4.54 -27.56 -16.54
CA GLN A 699 5.82 -27.94 -15.90
C GLN A 699 7.02 -27.51 -16.75
N ILE A 700 6.96 -27.65 -18.08
CA ILE A 700 7.99 -27.13 -19.00
C ILE A 700 8.05 -25.59 -18.86
N THR A 701 6.90 -24.93 -18.88
CA THR A 701 6.80 -23.46 -18.73
C THR A 701 7.33 -22.97 -17.38
N GLU A 702 7.06 -23.70 -16.29
CA GLU A 702 7.63 -23.40 -14.97
C GLU A 702 9.16 -23.40 -14.98
N LYS A 703 9.75 -24.40 -15.64
CA LYS A 703 11.20 -24.60 -15.69
C LYS A 703 11.91 -23.58 -16.58
N GLU A 704 11.36 -23.30 -17.75
CA GLU A 704 12.04 -22.53 -18.79
C GLU A 704 11.66 -21.04 -18.74
N LEU A 705 10.38 -20.70 -18.51
CA LEU A 705 9.88 -19.32 -18.61
C LEU A 705 9.74 -18.60 -17.27
N LEU A 706 9.43 -19.27 -16.16
CA LEU A 706 9.11 -18.57 -14.91
C LEU A 706 10.32 -17.78 -14.36
N GLY A 707 10.10 -16.51 -14.04
CA GLY A 707 11.06 -15.62 -13.38
C GLY A 707 10.73 -15.40 -11.90
N PRO A 708 11.45 -14.52 -11.20
CA PRO A 708 11.20 -14.21 -9.79
C PRO A 708 9.90 -13.43 -9.54
N LEU A 709 9.51 -12.57 -10.48
CA LEU A 709 8.30 -11.74 -10.42
C LEU A 709 7.44 -11.85 -11.68
N GLY A 710 8.04 -11.81 -12.88
CA GLY A 710 7.33 -12.04 -14.13
C GLY A 710 7.53 -13.43 -14.71
N ILE A 711 6.94 -13.67 -15.87
CA ILE A 711 7.20 -14.86 -16.71
C ILE A 711 7.76 -14.40 -18.06
N LYS A 712 8.85 -15.03 -18.53
CA LYS A 712 9.50 -14.69 -19.79
C LYS A 712 8.50 -14.78 -20.94
N THR A 713 8.47 -13.76 -21.79
CA THR A 713 7.55 -13.71 -22.95
C THR A 713 7.93 -14.62 -24.11
N LEU A 714 9.16 -15.13 -24.12
CA LEU A 714 9.68 -16.13 -25.05
C LEU A 714 10.71 -17.01 -24.33
N ASP A 715 10.79 -18.27 -24.74
CA ASP A 715 11.81 -19.24 -24.35
C ASP A 715 13.24 -18.80 -24.69
N SER A 716 14.14 -18.91 -23.72
CA SER A 716 15.57 -18.59 -23.85
C SER A 716 16.36 -19.44 -24.85
N SER A 717 15.83 -20.57 -25.33
CA SER A 717 16.45 -21.32 -26.43
C SER A 717 16.12 -20.78 -27.82
N ASP A 718 15.09 -19.93 -27.96
CA ASP A 718 14.68 -19.38 -29.25
C ASP A 718 15.68 -18.34 -29.75
N TYR A 719 15.98 -18.36 -31.05
CA TYR A 719 16.90 -17.40 -31.68
C TYR A 719 16.48 -15.94 -31.44
N ASN A 720 15.19 -15.65 -31.32
CA ASN A 720 14.67 -14.28 -31.15
C ASN A 720 14.73 -13.78 -29.71
N TYR A 721 15.13 -14.62 -28.74
CA TYR A 721 15.16 -14.26 -27.34
C TYR A 721 16.09 -13.09 -27.03
N CYS A 722 15.53 -12.05 -26.41
CA CYS A 722 16.23 -10.86 -25.93
C CYS A 722 15.54 -10.34 -24.65
N PRO A 723 16.08 -10.61 -23.45
CA PRO A 723 15.36 -10.38 -22.18
C PRO A 723 15.56 -8.99 -21.56
N PHE A 724 16.10 -8.04 -22.33
CA PHE A 724 16.28 -6.66 -21.91
C PHE A 724 15.48 -5.72 -22.82
N TYR A 725 14.54 -4.99 -22.24
CA TYR A 725 13.80 -3.93 -22.90
C TYR A 725 14.50 -2.58 -22.71
N ASN A 726 14.88 -1.94 -23.82
CA ASN A 726 15.44 -0.60 -23.85
C ASN A 726 14.82 0.19 -25.02
N GLN A 727 14.06 1.23 -24.72
CA GLN A 727 13.37 2.04 -25.73
C GLN A 727 14.30 3.06 -26.44
N ASP A 728 15.41 3.43 -25.80
CA ASP A 728 16.36 4.44 -26.30
C ASP A 728 17.54 3.83 -27.08
N ASP A 729 17.71 2.51 -27.08
CA ASP A 729 18.61 1.85 -28.02
C ASP A 729 18.16 2.15 -29.45
N ASP A 730 19.06 2.70 -30.26
CA ASP A 730 18.85 2.95 -31.70
C ASP A 730 20.13 2.61 -32.47
N GLY A 731 20.74 1.48 -32.09
CA GLY A 731 21.82 0.82 -32.79
C GLY A 731 21.36 0.11 -34.07
N MET A 732 22.21 -0.80 -34.56
CA MET A 732 21.97 -1.55 -35.80
C MET A 732 21.36 -2.94 -35.57
N GLU A 733 21.30 -3.42 -34.32
CA GLU A 733 20.77 -4.74 -34.00
C GLU A 733 19.24 -4.71 -33.94
N LYS A 734 18.59 -5.45 -34.85
CA LYS A 734 17.13 -5.46 -34.99
C LYS A 734 16.42 -5.93 -33.72
N LYS A 735 17.02 -6.88 -32.97
CA LYS A 735 16.42 -7.47 -31.77
C LYS A 735 16.31 -6.52 -30.57
N THR A 736 17.17 -5.50 -30.49
CA THR A 736 17.21 -4.55 -29.36
C THR A 736 16.70 -3.16 -29.75
N ALA A 737 16.98 -2.71 -30.98
CA ALA A 737 16.70 -1.33 -31.42
C ALA A 737 15.23 -0.93 -31.25
N ARG A 738 15.04 0.21 -30.58
CA ARG A 738 13.77 0.85 -30.18
C ARG A 738 12.85 -0.07 -29.41
N GLY A 739 13.44 -0.96 -28.60
CA GLY A 739 12.74 -1.85 -27.70
C GLY A 739 11.98 -2.97 -28.42
N TRP A 740 12.45 -3.41 -29.59
CA TRP A 740 11.91 -4.57 -30.32
C TRP A 740 11.74 -5.82 -29.43
N SER A 741 12.59 -5.94 -28.40
CA SER A 741 12.57 -6.98 -27.39
C SER A 741 11.34 -7.02 -26.47
N TYR A 742 10.42 -6.05 -26.50
CA TYR A 742 9.34 -5.86 -25.49
C TYR A 742 8.57 -7.14 -25.10
N HIS A 743 8.28 -8.01 -26.08
CA HIS A 743 7.63 -9.32 -25.88
C HIS A 743 8.48 -10.50 -26.40
N GLN A 744 9.80 -10.36 -26.42
CA GLN A 744 10.73 -11.39 -26.93
C GLN A 744 11.67 -11.91 -25.83
N GLY A 745 11.29 -11.85 -24.56
CA GLY A 745 12.14 -12.29 -23.45
C GLY A 745 11.91 -11.60 -22.11
N PRO A 746 11.53 -10.31 -22.04
CA PRO A 746 11.20 -9.66 -20.77
C PRO A 746 10.11 -10.42 -20.01
N GLU A 747 10.12 -10.26 -18.70
CA GLU A 747 9.34 -11.04 -17.75
C GLU A 747 8.08 -10.25 -17.33
N TRP A 748 6.90 -10.69 -17.75
CA TRP A 748 5.66 -9.94 -17.56
C TRP A 748 4.85 -10.47 -16.37
N LEU A 749 4.34 -9.56 -15.53
CA LEU A 749 3.75 -9.94 -14.23
C LEU A 749 2.31 -10.45 -14.37
N TRP A 750 1.47 -9.79 -15.17
CA TRP A 750 0.06 -10.18 -15.32
C TRP A 750 -0.11 -11.59 -15.95
N VAL A 751 0.76 -11.98 -16.88
CA VAL A 751 0.74 -13.33 -17.46
C VAL A 751 1.28 -14.37 -16.48
N ALA A 752 2.20 -14.00 -15.58
CA ALA A 752 2.64 -14.89 -14.50
C ALA A 752 1.49 -15.22 -13.54
N MET A 753 0.57 -14.28 -13.32
CA MET A 753 -0.66 -14.53 -12.57
C MET A 753 -1.57 -15.53 -13.28
N PHE A 754 -1.80 -15.37 -14.59
CA PHE A 754 -2.51 -16.38 -15.38
C PHE A 754 -1.82 -17.76 -15.37
N PHE A 755 -0.49 -17.83 -15.35
CA PHE A 755 0.24 -19.09 -15.15
C PHE A 755 -0.03 -19.74 -13.79
N TYR A 756 -0.06 -18.97 -12.70
CA TYR A 756 -0.42 -19.51 -11.38
C TYR A 756 -1.88 -19.95 -11.31
N ARG A 757 -2.81 -19.21 -11.91
CA ARG A 757 -4.23 -19.59 -12.01
C ARG A 757 -4.42 -20.86 -12.84
N ALA A 758 -3.70 -20.99 -13.96
CA ALA A 758 -3.68 -22.21 -14.76
C ALA A 758 -3.17 -23.42 -13.95
N LYS A 759 -2.11 -23.25 -13.15
CA LYS A 759 -1.66 -24.28 -12.21
C LYS A 759 -2.75 -24.67 -11.21
N LEU A 760 -3.47 -23.71 -10.62
CA LEU A 760 -4.59 -24.01 -9.70
C LEU A 760 -5.74 -24.72 -10.41
N ALA A 761 -6.19 -24.20 -11.55
CA ALA A 761 -7.33 -24.71 -12.32
C ALA A 761 -7.08 -26.13 -12.85
N ILE A 762 -5.92 -26.39 -13.46
CA ILE A 762 -5.55 -27.72 -13.98
C ILE A 762 -5.29 -28.70 -12.82
N ALA A 763 -4.63 -28.27 -11.74
CA ALA A 763 -4.45 -29.13 -10.57
C ALA A 763 -5.78 -29.53 -9.93
N LYS A 764 -6.76 -28.63 -9.90
CA LYS A 764 -8.12 -28.92 -9.43
C LYS A 764 -8.82 -29.94 -10.34
N VAL A 765 -8.75 -29.78 -11.66
CA VAL A 765 -9.30 -30.76 -12.60
C VAL A 765 -8.66 -32.15 -12.43
N ILE A 766 -7.33 -32.24 -12.33
CA ILE A 766 -6.62 -33.51 -12.08
C ILE A 766 -7.04 -34.11 -10.73
N SER A 767 -7.18 -33.27 -9.71
CA SER A 767 -7.60 -33.66 -8.35
C SER A 767 -9.02 -34.25 -8.33
N GLU A 768 -9.95 -33.63 -9.04
CA GLU A 768 -11.32 -34.12 -9.27
C GLU A 768 -11.31 -35.44 -10.06
N ASP A 769 -10.66 -35.46 -11.22
CA ASP A 769 -10.71 -36.58 -12.18
C ASP A 769 -9.98 -37.84 -11.66
N LYS A 770 -9.03 -37.69 -10.72
CA LYS A 770 -8.30 -38.80 -10.07
C LYS A 770 -8.68 -39.05 -8.61
N ASN A 771 -9.54 -38.23 -8.02
CA ASN A 771 -9.87 -38.25 -6.59
C ASN A 771 -8.61 -38.12 -5.68
N ASP A 772 -7.66 -37.25 -6.06
CA ASP A 772 -6.42 -36.97 -5.33
C ASP A 772 -6.40 -35.51 -4.84
N ALA A 773 -6.91 -35.27 -3.63
CA ALA A 773 -6.91 -33.96 -3.00
C ALA A 773 -5.49 -33.40 -2.72
N GLU A 774 -4.48 -34.26 -2.58
CA GLU A 774 -3.10 -33.83 -2.29
C GLU A 774 -2.46 -33.13 -3.50
N PHE A 775 -2.87 -33.48 -4.72
CA PHE A 775 -2.44 -32.82 -5.95
C PHE A 775 -2.77 -31.31 -5.95
N TYR A 776 -4.00 -30.95 -5.60
CA TYR A 776 -4.43 -29.55 -5.53
C TYR A 776 -3.76 -28.80 -4.36
N GLU A 777 -3.58 -29.45 -3.20
CA GLU A 777 -2.83 -28.85 -2.08
C GLU A 777 -1.36 -28.58 -2.43
N LYS A 778 -0.70 -29.46 -3.19
CA LYS A 778 0.67 -29.22 -3.68
C LYS A 778 0.73 -28.00 -4.60
N ALA A 779 -0.23 -27.86 -5.52
CA ALA A 779 -0.34 -26.67 -6.38
C ALA A 779 -0.57 -25.38 -5.57
N LYS A 780 -1.50 -25.40 -4.59
CA LYS A 780 -1.73 -24.25 -3.70
C LYS A 780 -0.48 -23.87 -2.88
N ARG A 781 0.26 -24.84 -2.35
CA ARG A 781 1.54 -24.59 -1.64
C ARG A 781 2.58 -23.94 -2.54
N PHE A 782 2.70 -24.40 -3.79
CA PHE A 782 3.57 -23.78 -4.79
C PHE A 782 3.16 -22.32 -5.08
N VAL A 783 1.90 -22.06 -5.43
CA VAL A 783 1.46 -20.70 -5.75
C VAL A 783 1.62 -19.78 -4.53
N ARG A 784 1.26 -20.24 -3.32
CA ARG A 784 1.43 -19.49 -2.08
C ARG A 784 2.89 -19.11 -1.79
N SER A 785 3.86 -19.99 -2.08
CA SER A 785 5.27 -19.66 -1.88
C SER A 785 5.76 -18.57 -2.84
N ARG A 786 5.14 -18.43 -4.02
CA ARG A 786 5.44 -17.34 -4.98
C ARG A 786 4.82 -16.01 -4.56
N MET A 787 3.64 -16.01 -3.92
CA MET A 787 2.97 -14.78 -3.47
C MET A 787 3.84 -13.91 -2.54
N GLY A 788 4.74 -14.52 -1.77
CA GLY A 788 5.68 -13.79 -0.90
C GLY A 788 6.60 -12.81 -1.64
N ALA A 789 7.03 -13.12 -2.88
CA ALA A 789 7.88 -12.24 -3.67
C ALA A 789 7.14 -10.93 -4.06
N TYR A 790 5.86 -11.05 -4.42
CA TYR A 790 5.01 -9.88 -4.73
C TYR A 790 4.71 -9.06 -3.48
N TRP A 791 4.52 -9.69 -2.33
CA TRP A 791 4.31 -9.01 -1.05
C TRP A 791 5.54 -8.17 -0.63
N GLU A 792 6.74 -8.73 -0.70
CA GLU A 792 7.97 -7.96 -0.42
C GLU A 792 8.22 -6.87 -1.46
N HIS A 793 7.90 -7.10 -2.74
CA HIS A 793 7.93 -6.03 -3.74
C HIS A 793 6.95 -4.89 -3.40
N LEU A 794 5.70 -5.20 -3.03
CA LEU A 794 4.69 -4.20 -2.68
C LEU A 794 5.09 -3.33 -1.48
N LYS A 795 5.71 -3.92 -0.46
CA LYS A 795 6.27 -3.20 0.70
C LYS A 795 7.36 -2.20 0.31
N CYS A 796 8.29 -2.61 -0.56
CA CYS A 796 9.43 -1.79 -0.96
C CYS A 796 9.14 -0.90 -2.18
N SER A 797 7.98 -1.06 -2.82
CA SER A 797 7.60 -0.32 -4.03
C SER A 797 7.36 1.15 -3.71
N ASN A 798 8.10 2.02 -4.40
CA ASN A 798 7.91 3.46 -4.41
C ASN A 798 6.46 3.88 -4.78
N TRP A 799 5.71 3.02 -5.46
CA TRP A 799 4.34 3.27 -5.90
C TRP A 799 3.27 2.51 -5.09
N ALA A 800 3.66 1.73 -4.08
CA ALA A 800 2.78 0.77 -3.40
C ALA A 800 2.02 -0.15 -4.38
N SER A 801 2.67 -0.52 -5.48
CA SER A 801 2.09 -1.25 -6.61
C SER A 801 3.15 -2.12 -7.30
N LEU A 802 2.73 -2.93 -8.27
CA LEU A 802 3.58 -3.83 -9.04
C LEU A 802 3.93 -3.24 -10.41
N PRO A 803 5.12 -3.53 -10.96
CA PRO A 803 5.48 -3.11 -12.30
C PRO A 803 4.69 -3.88 -13.37
N GLU A 804 4.72 -3.35 -14.58
CA GLU A 804 4.25 -4.03 -15.79
C GLU A 804 5.11 -5.25 -16.13
N LEU A 805 6.44 -5.05 -16.14
CA LEU A 805 7.42 -6.07 -16.50
C LEU A 805 8.75 -5.88 -15.76
N THR A 806 9.54 -6.95 -15.70
CA THR A 806 10.95 -6.94 -15.34
C THR A 806 11.81 -7.36 -16.54
N ASN A 807 13.08 -6.95 -16.54
CA ASN A 807 14.09 -7.53 -17.42
C ASN A 807 14.51 -8.91 -16.87
N ALA A 808 15.47 -9.56 -17.53
CA ALA A 808 16.03 -10.86 -17.18
C ALA A 808 16.16 -11.11 -15.65
N ASN A 809 15.62 -12.24 -15.18
CA ASN A 809 15.71 -12.72 -13.80
C ASN A 809 15.21 -11.68 -12.77
N GLY A 810 14.05 -11.05 -13.03
CA GLY A 810 13.44 -10.08 -12.13
C GLY A 810 14.18 -8.74 -12.02
N SER A 811 15.18 -8.47 -12.88
CA SER A 811 15.94 -7.21 -12.82
C SER A 811 15.04 -6.01 -13.19
N PRO A 812 15.20 -4.84 -12.53
CA PRO A 812 14.38 -3.67 -12.83
C PRO A 812 14.47 -3.24 -14.30
N CYS A 813 13.33 -2.88 -14.89
CA CYS A 813 13.28 -2.26 -16.21
C CYS A 813 12.93 -0.77 -16.07
N HIS A 814 13.81 0.11 -16.54
CA HIS A 814 13.64 1.56 -16.45
C HIS A 814 12.38 2.06 -17.17
N TYR A 815 12.02 1.45 -18.30
CA TYR A 815 10.87 1.81 -19.12
C TYR A 815 9.57 1.06 -18.75
N SER A 816 9.59 0.19 -17.73
CA SER A 816 8.36 -0.44 -17.24
C SER A 816 7.52 0.60 -16.50
N CYS A 817 6.20 0.60 -16.72
CA CYS A 817 5.30 1.22 -15.76
C CYS A 817 5.56 0.61 -14.36
N GLY A 818 5.72 1.45 -13.34
CA GLY A 818 5.99 1.01 -11.96
C GLY A 818 4.75 0.70 -11.13
N ALA A 819 3.55 0.93 -11.67
CA ALA A 819 2.28 0.81 -10.98
C ALA A 819 1.17 0.38 -11.93
N GLN A 820 1.21 -0.87 -12.40
CA GLN A 820 0.44 -1.30 -13.56
C GLN A 820 -0.84 -2.07 -13.20
N ALA A 821 -1.97 -1.64 -13.77
CA ALA A 821 -3.30 -2.10 -13.40
C ALA A 821 -3.51 -3.61 -13.55
N TRP A 822 -3.07 -4.22 -14.66
CA TRP A 822 -3.22 -5.68 -14.87
C TRP A 822 -2.37 -6.52 -13.92
N SER A 823 -1.25 -5.99 -13.42
CA SER A 823 -0.33 -6.74 -12.54
C SER A 823 -0.96 -6.90 -11.16
N ILE A 824 -1.61 -5.84 -10.68
CA ILE A 824 -2.40 -5.85 -9.45
C ILE A 824 -3.72 -6.61 -9.65
N GLY A 825 -4.46 -6.35 -10.73
CA GLY A 825 -5.75 -6.99 -11.00
C GLY A 825 -5.66 -8.51 -11.06
N CYS A 826 -4.74 -9.03 -11.88
CA CYS A 826 -4.57 -10.49 -11.98
C CYS A 826 -3.94 -11.09 -10.71
N LEU A 827 -3.17 -10.33 -9.91
CA LEU A 827 -2.72 -10.78 -8.59
C LEU A 827 -3.90 -10.93 -7.62
N LEU A 828 -4.82 -9.97 -7.60
CA LEU A 828 -6.02 -10.03 -6.76
C LEU A 828 -6.88 -11.25 -7.14
N GLU A 829 -7.10 -11.51 -8.43
CA GLU A 829 -7.78 -12.74 -8.90
C GLU A 829 -7.03 -14.02 -8.48
N THR A 830 -5.70 -14.03 -8.54
CA THR A 830 -4.88 -15.19 -8.12
C THR A 830 -4.96 -15.43 -6.60
N VAL A 831 -4.96 -14.38 -5.81
CA VAL A 831 -5.10 -14.44 -4.34
C VAL A 831 -6.51 -14.90 -3.95
N ASP A 832 -7.55 -14.39 -4.63
CA ASP A 832 -8.93 -14.84 -4.43
C ASP A 832 -9.10 -16.33 -4.74
N GLU A 833 -8.60 -16.82 -5.89
CA GLU A 833 -8.65 -18.24 -6.24
C GLU A 833 -7.83 -19.12 -5.28
N LEU A 834 -6.68 -18.64 -4.79
CA LEU A 834 -5.80 -19.38 -3.88
C LEU A 834 -6.39 -19.58 -2.47
N TYR A 835 -7.16 -18.60 -1.98
CA TYR A 835 -7.75 -18.59 -0.64
C TYR A 835 -9.26 -18.78 -0.62
N GLU A 836 -9.89 -18.83 -1.81
CA GLU A 836 -11.32 -19.01 -2.02
C GLU A 836 -12.20 -17.97 -1.29
N LEU A 837 -11.76 -16.71 -1.27
CA LEU A 837 -12.31 -15.67 -0.37
C LEU A 837 -13.82 -15.47 -0.56
N HIS A 838 -14.30 -15.47 -1.81
CA HIS A 838 -15.74 -15.36 -2.11
C HIS A 838 -16.58 -16.61 -1.81
N LYS A 839 -15.99 -17.77 -1.45
CA LYS A 839 -16.76 -18.98 -1.11
C LYS A 839 -17.18 -19.06 0.36
N VAL A 840 -16.54 -18.27 1.23
CA VAL A 840 -16.71 -18.37 2.70
C VAL A 840 -18.08 -17.83 3.15
N GLU A 841 -18.73 -16.97 2.36
CA GLU A 841 -20.02 -16.34 2.72
C GLU A 841 -21.24 -17.29 2.71
N ASN A 842 -21.11 -18.54 2.23
CA ASN A 842 -22.20 -19.52 2.22
C ASN A 842 -22.14 -20.55 3.37
N THR A 843 -21.26 -20.35 4.36
CA THR A 843 -21.19 -21.22 5.56
C THR A 843 -21.08 -20.40 6.85
N ASN A 844 -22.21 -19.86 7.31
CA ASN A 844 -22.56 -19.64 8.73
C ASN A 844 -24.07 -19.36 8.87
#